data_AF-A0A2T7ECM4-F1
#
_entry.id   AF-A0A2T7ECM4-F1
#
_cell.length_a   1.000
_cell.length_b   1.000
_cell.length_c   1.000
_cell.angle_alpha   90.00
_cell.angle_beta   90.00
_cell.angle_gamma   90.00
#
_symmetry.space_group_name_H-M   'P 1'
#
loop_
_entity.id
_entity.type
_entity.pdbx_description
1 polymer ?
#
loop_
_entity_poly.entity_id
_entity_poly.type
_entity_poly.pdbx_seq_one_letter_code
_entity_poly.pdbx_strand_id
1 'polypeptide(L)'
;MASRAQPPPPPPPAHLRPRLHAAPLFSPRAPRCRGGRSRLLSALPSPSPSPPSRSQRVSTVPPIEREPGPAHSPEHQPRGDPALAAEVARLSAARARLRAARTLGDKLRALDAEPRVAAFFGEEPSRGVLGALEPREALLLKCLVAAGQEHVLGDELEWYSGCTDHHEHHHRNGASGGSALREALYSLAGLVGKWSSEGVVGAEKGSEEMQVLGRLLKFLGDIEEFYDCIGGIIGYQIMALELLSASKDRKHRPSKDKFVGFHVPSGLNLLEDTEYASQAALWGIEGLPELGEIYPIGGAGDRLGLVNSDTGESLPAALLPYCGRSLLEGLIRDLQAREFLHFKIFGGQCVTPVAIMTSSVKNNHEHIIAIFENFDWFGRGRDNFRLFEQPLVPVVSAEDGKWLISKSLFPVGKPGGHGAIWKLAYDRGIFQWLQQRGRKGATVRQVSNVVAATDLTMMALAGIGLRCNKKLGFASCERRPGATEGVNVLIEKQNLEGVWSYGITCIEYTEFEKYGILEPTVTGSSQVSYPANTNILYVDLQAVEEVGSRKNASCLPGMVLNLKKAVSYLDHLGFECSAAGGRLECTMQNIADNFVNMYNYRCGKGIESELDTFIVYNERKRVTSSAKRKLKSEDRSLHQTPEGSLLDIMRNAHDLLSRCSIDVPMVKDNSEYLHSGPPFLIFLHPALGPFWDIIRQKFIGGSVSKGSELQIEVAEFLWKDVELDGSLIILADNIMGSTKKNKNGEQILHYGARCGRCRLQSVKIVNEGINWSSPNNVYWKHDVERSESVKIILHGNAEFEAKDVVLKGNHVFEVPDGQRMCLVQDRAGFVVKLEPISQELMDSGTWHWKYTVDGAHVKLNMVEL
;
A
#
# COMPACT_ATOMS: atom_id res chain seq x y z
N MET A 1 -30.06 36.25 30.19
CA MET A 1 -30.52 37.62 29.90
C MET A 1 -30.56 38.39 31.22
N ALA A 2 -30.25 39.69 31.32
CA ALA A 2 -29.89 40.66 30.29
C ALA A 2 -28.63 41.48 30.67
N SER A 3 -28.23 42.40 29.80
CA SER A 3 -26.94 43.10 29.76
C SER A 3 -26.73 44.23 30.79
N ARG A 4 -25.45 44.51 31.07
CA ARG A 4 -24.93 45.88 31.28
C ARG A 4 -23.52 45.97 30.66
N ALA A 5 -23.24 47.08 29.96
CA ALA A 5 -21.97 47.33 29.29
C ALA A 5 -21.09 48.31 30.09
N GLN A 6 -19.78 48.34 29.79
CA GLN A 6 -18.81 49.30 30.34
C GLN A 6 -18.06 50.04 29.21
N PRO A 7 -17.54 51.27 29.47
CA PRO A 7 -16.90 52.12 28.47
C PRO A 7 -15.40 51.80 28.25
N PRO A 8 -14.79 52.29 27.15
CA PRO A 8 -13.40 51.98 26.78
C PRO A 8 -12.34 52.88 27.47
N PRO A 9 -11.10 52.38 27.70
CA PRO A 9 -9.94 53.13 28.20
C PRO A 9 -9.10 53.84 27.09
N PRO A 10 -8.15 54.74 27.45
CA PRO A 10 -7.53 55.72 26.53
C PRO A 10 -6.20 55.30 25.85
N PRO A 11 -5.70 56.08 24.86
CA PRO A 11 -4.48 55.77 24.08
C PRO A 11 -3.13 56.17 24.75
N PRO A 12 -1.99 55.64 24.26
CA PRO A 12 -0.66 55.85 24.87
C PRO A 12 0.15 57.06 24.32
N PRO A 13 0.99 57.72 25.14
CA PRO A 13 2.01 58.68 24.71
C PRO A 13 3.37 58.01 24.39
N ALA A 14 4.34 58.77 23.88
CA ALA A 14 5.61 58.29 23.33
C ALA A 14 6.87 59.01 23.88
N HIS A 15 8.04 58.67 23.31
CA HIS A 15 9.36 59.35 23.39
C HIS A 15 10.30 58.96 24.56
N LEU A 16 11.65 59.08 24.51
CA LEU A 16 12.67 59.08 23.41
C LEU A 16 14.10 59.00 24.04
N ARG A 17 15.04 58.24 23.43
CA ARG A 17 16.52 58.54 23.35
C ARG A 17 17.38 58.51 24.65
N PRO A 18 18.73 58.68 24.62
CA PRO A 18 19.73 58.14 23.65
C PRO A 18 21.14 57.77 24.22
N ARG A 19 21.98 57.12 23.36
CA ARG A 19 23.47 57.29 23.22
C ARG A 19 24.38 56.81 24.38
N LEU A 20 25.67 56.47 24.19
CA LEU A 20 26.61 56.31 23.04
C LEU A 20 27.36 54.96 23.27
N HIS A 21 28.32 54.41 22.52
CA HIS A 21 29.24 54.75 21.39
C HIS A 21 29.36 53.47 20.50
N ALA A 22 30.10 53.31 19.38
CA ALA A 22 31.02 54.16 18.59
C ALA A 22 30.81 53.90 17.06
N ALA A 23 31.89 53.75 16.26
CA ALA A 23 31.92 53.58 14.79
C ALA A 23 33.33 53.08 14.34
N PRO A 24 33.68 52.84 13.04
CA PRO A 24 32.90 53.03 11.79
C PRO A 24 32.95 51.85 10.77
N LEU A 25 32.50 52.11 9.53
CA LEU A 25 32.21 51.14 8.45
C LEU A 25 33.39 50.89 7.46
N PHE A 26 33.43 49.73 6.77
CA PHE A 26 33.05 49.56 5.34
C PHE A 26 33.40 48.16 4.77
N SER A 27 32.68 47.72 3.72
CA SER A 27 32.91 46.45 2.99
C SER A 27 33.99 46.55 1.88
N PRO A 28 34.50 45.42 1.35
CA PRO A 28 34.21 45.12 -0.07
C PRO A 28 34.07 43.61 -0.42
N ARG A 29 34.01 43.34 -1.74
CA ARG A 29 33.73 42.05 -2.43
C ARG A 29 34.80 40.94 -2.26
N ALA A 30 34.39 39.71 -2.57
CA ALA A 30 35.24 38.50 -2.63
C ALA A 30 36.14 38.40 -3.88
N PRO A 31 37.18 37.55 -3.82
CA PRO A 31 37.81 36.91 -5.00
C PRO A 31 37.75 35.37 -4.95
N ARG A 32 37.98 34.73 -6.11
CA ARG A 32 38.26 33.28 -6.25
C ARG A 32 39.77 33.03 -6.07
N CYS A 33 40.19 31.87 -5.54
CA CYS A 33 41.22 31.03 -6.19
C CYS A 33 41.38 29.63 -5.57
N ARG A 34 42.22 28.79 -6.21
CA ARG A 34 42.43 27.36 -5.90
C ARG A 34 43.64 27.08 -5.01
N GLY A 35 43.58 25.98 -4.26
CA GLY A 35 44.70 25.04 -4.12
C GLY A 35 45.49 25.04 -2.81
N GLY A 36 45.51 23.89 -2.12
CA GLY A 36 46.36 23.63 -0.96
C GLY A 36 45.95 22.34 -0.23
N ARG A 37 46.83 21.33 -0.18
CA ARG A 37 46.61 20.05 0.53
C ARG A 37 47.38 20.04 1.85
N SER A 38 46.70 19.75 2.96
CA SER A 38 47.23 19.07 4.15
C SER A 38 46.02 18.43 4.85
N ARG A 39 45.98 17.14 5.25
CA ARG A 39 46.87 16.38 6.16
C ARG A 39 46.97 17.06 7.54
N LEU A 40 46.75 16.38 8.66
CA LEU A 40 46.44 14.96 8.91
C LEU A 40 45.81 14.83 10.31
N LEU A 41 44.88 13.89 10.50
CA LEU A 41 44.76 13.04 11.71
C LEU A 41 43.63 12.02 11.51
N SER A 42 43.99 10.85 10.96
CA SER A 42 43.10 9.73 10.72
C SER A 42 43.90 8.44 10.87
N ALA A 43 43.75 7.75 12.01
CA ALA A 43 44.61 6.62 12.38
C ALA A 43 43.94 5.63 13.35
N LEU A 44 42.96 4.87 12.86
CA LEU A 44 42.71 3.50 13.31
C LEU A 44 42.56 2.61 12.05
N PRO A 45 43.06 1.37 12.06
CA PRO A 45 43.24 0.59 10.83
C PRO A 45 41.97 -0.14 10.38
N SER A 46 41.75 -0.18 9.06
CA SER A 46 40.83 -1.13 8.44
C SER A 46 41.35 -2.56 8.63
N PRO A 47 40.48 -3.56 8.93
CA PRO A 47 40.89 -4.96 8.92
C PRO A 47 41.22 -5.42 7.49
N SER A 48 42.31 -6.15 7.32
CA SER A 48 42.71 -6.75 6.04
C SER A 48 41.71 -7.84 5.61
N PRO A 49 41.42 -8.01 4.30
CA PRO A 49 40.56 -9.08 3.83
C PRO A 49 41.24 -10.45 4.04
N SER A 50 40.56 -11.34 4.77
CA SER A 50 40.95 -12.75 4.90
C SER A 50 40.95 -13.45 3.53
N PRO A 51 41.87 -14.39 3.27
CA PRO A 51 41.86 -15.16 2.02
C PRO A 51 40.60 -16.04 1.93
N PRO A 52 40.02 -16.23 0.73
CA PRO A 52 38.80 -17.01 0.58
C PRO A 52 39.04 -18.48 0.94
N SER A 53 38.28 -18.97 1.92
CA SER A 53 38.16 -20.40 2.21
C SER A 53 37.58 -21.13 0.99
N ARG A 54 37.97 -22.40 0.79
CA ARG A 54 37.56 -23.20 -0.38
C ARG A 54 36.07 -23.57 -0.33
N SER A 55 35.20 -22.66 -0.79
CA SER A 55 33.85 -23.01 -1.22
C SER A 55 33.91 -24.01 -2.38
N GLN A 56 32.95 -24.95 -2.40
CA GLN A 56 32.96 -26.05 -3.36
C GLN A 56 32.68 -25.60 -4.79
N ARG A 57 33.16 -26.41 -5.75
CA ARG A 57 33.23 -26.09 -7.19
C ARG A 57 31.86 -26.16 -7.86
N VAL A 58 31.01 -25.15 -7.68
CA VAL A 58 29.80 -24.97 -8.49
C VAL A 58 30.21 -24.73 -9.94
N SER A 59 29.71 -25.56 -10.86
CA SER A 59 30.07 -25.48 -12.28
C SER A 59 29.43 -24.26 -12.94
N THR A 60 30.26 -23.39 -13.53
CA THR A 60 29.78 -22.28 -14.36
C THR A 60 29.28 -22.82 -15.69
N VAL A 61 27.95 -22.93 -15.85
CA VAL A 61 27.31 -23.10 -17.16
C VAL A 61 27.63 -21.86 -18.01
N PRO A 62 27.93 -21.99 -19.32
CA PRO A 62 28.16 -20.84 -20.19
C PRO A 62 26.91 -19.94 -20.31
N PRO A 63 27.05 -18.69 -20.77
CA PRO A 63 25.92 -17.90 -21.23
C PRO A 63 25.17 -18.66 -22.33
N ILE A 64 23.84 -18.52 -22.40
CA ILE A 64 23.09 -18.94 -23.59
C ILE A 64 23.32 -17.88 -24.67
N GLU A 65 24.42 -18.03 -25.40
CA GLU A 65 24.65 -17.29 -26.63
C GLU A 65 23.63 -17.73 -27.67
N ARG A 66 22.87 -16.77 -28.21
CA ARG A 66 22.04 -17.01 -29.40
C ARG A 66 22.95 -16.91 -30.62
N GLU A 67 23.33 -18.05 -31.19
CA GLU A 67 24.00 -18.07 -32.49
C GLU A 67 23.14 -17.37 -33.56
N PRO A 68 23.75 -16.71 -34.58
CA PRO A 68 23.03 -16.21 -35.73
C PRO A 68 22.45 -17.39 -36.53
N GLY A 69 21.12 -17.46 -36.63
CA GLY A 69 20.46 -18.43 -37.51
C GLY A 69 20.86 -18.25 -38.99
N PRO A 70 20.77 -19.30 -39.82
CA PRO A 70 21.17 -19.25 -41.22
C PRO A 70 20.36 -18.23 -42.04
N ALA A 71 20.93 -17.86 -43.19
CA ALA A 71 20.55 -16.66 -43.95
C ALA A 71 19.06 -16.59 -44.39
N HIS A 72 18.61 -15.34 -44.55
CA HIS A 72 17.21 -14.95 -44.76
C HIS A 72 16.49 -15.67 -45.92
N SER A 73 15.35 -16.28 -45.58
CA SER A 73 14.19 -16.35 -46.49
C SER A 73 13.45 -15.00 -46.48
N PRO A 74 12.84 -14.56 -47.59
CA PRO A 74 12.18 -13.25 -47.68
C PRO A 74 10.98 -13.13 -46.73
N GLU A 75 10.78 -11.91 -46.23
CA GLU A 75 9.91 -11.58 -45.10
C GLU A 75 8.44 -12.00 -45.28
N HIS A 76 7.87 -12.63 -44.25
CA HIS A 76 6.45 -12.44 -43.93
C HIS A 76 6.36 -11.43 -42.79
N GLN A 77 5.98 -10.20 -43.12
CA GLN A 77 5.72 -9.16 -42.13
C GLN A 77 4.52 -9.56 -41.25
N PRO A 78 4.57 -9.30 -39.93
CA PRO A 78 3.49 -9.69 -39.03
C PRO A 78 2.23 -8.88 -39.30
N ARG A 79 1.22 -9.52 -39.91
CA ARG A 79 -0.13 -8.97 -40.04
C ARG A 79 -0.92 -9.28 -38.77
N GLY A 80 -0.77 -8.41 -37.77
CA GLY A 80 -1.81 -8.22 -36.76
C GLY A 80 -3.12 -7.76 -37.43
N ASP A 81 -4.23 -7.77 -36.68
CA ASP A 81 -5.56 -7.44 -37.19
C ASP A 81 -5.57 -6.07 -37.93
N PRO A 82 -5.82 -6.04 -39.27
CA PRO A 82 -5.76 -4.81 -40.05
C PRO A 82 -6.80 -3.76 -39.63
N ALA A 83 -7.97 -4.18 -39.11
CA ALA A 83 -8.99 -3.26 -38.63
C ALA A 83 -8.54 -2.60 -37.32
N LEU A 84 -8.00 -3.40 -36.39
CA LEU A 84 -7.45 -2.92 -35.12
C LEU A 84 -6.27 -1.95 -35.34
N ALA A 85 -5.38 -2.26 -36.28
CA ALA A 85 -4.26 -1.40 -36.64
C ALA A 85 -4.71 -0.07 -37.28
N ALA A 86 -5.73 -0.11 -38.16
CA ALA A 86 -6.32 1.09 -38.76
C ALA A 86 -7.01 1.98 -37.71
N GLU A 87 -7.73 1.38 -36.75
CA GLU A 87 -8.39 2.12 -35.66
C GLU A 87 -7.36 2.78 -34.72
N VAL A 88 -6.29 2.08 -34.33
CA VAL A 88 -5.17 2.66 -33.56
C VAL A 88 -4.50 3.83 -34.29
N ALA A 89 -4.39 3.75 -35.63
CA ALA A 89 -3.88 4.84 -36.45
C ALA A 89 -4.84 6.05 -36.50
N ARG A 90 -6.15 5.82 -36.69
CA ARG A 90 -7.19 6.87 -36.67
C ARG A 90 -7.22 7.59 -35.33
N LEU A 91 -7.27 6.85 -34.23
CA LEU A 91 -7.23 7.39 -32.87
C LEU A 91 -5.93 8.14 -32.60
N SER A 92 -4.79 7.65 -33.07
CA SER A 92 -3.52 8.37 -32.93
C SER A 92 -3.51 9.70 -33.69
N ALA A 93 -4.12 9.77 -34.87
CA ALA A 93 -4.32 11.02 -35.61
C ALA A 93 -5.32 11.97 -34.92
N ALA A 94 -6.37 11.46 -34.28
CA ALA A 94 -7.27 12.25 -33.43
C ALA A 94 -6.53 12.83 -32.20
N ARG A 95 -5.77 11.99 -31.48
CA ARG A 95 -4.90 12.40 -30.36
C ARG A 95 -3.88 13.46 -30.76
N ALA A 96 -3.28 13.34 -31.95
CA ALA A 96 -2.35 14.34 -32.48
C ALA A 96 -3.03 15.70 -32.71
N ARG A 97 -4.22 15.71 -33.33
CA ARG A 97 -5.05 16.93 -33.49
C ARG A 97 -5.41 17.56 -32.14
N LEU A 98 -5.88 16.75 -31.18
CA LEU A 98 -6.24 17.19 -29.82
C LEU A 98 -5.04 17.74 -29.02
N ARG A 99 -3.82 17.29 -29.30
CA ARG A 99 -2.57 17.81 -28.68
C ARG A 99 -2.05 19.08 -29.36
N ALA A 100 -2.40 19.33 -30.62
CA ALA A 100 -2.07 20.57 -31.34
C ALA A 100 -3.06 21.72 -31.04
N ALA A 101 -4.30 21.39 -30.70
CA ALA A 101 -5.35 22.32 -30.26
C ALA A 101 -4.95 23.11 -29.00
N ARG A 102 -5.05 24.44 -29.04
CA ARG A 102 -4.59 25.33 -27.95
C ARG A 102 -5.71 25.74 -26.98
N THR A 103 -6.94 25.79 -27.46
CA THR A 103 -8.13 26.14 -26.67
C THR A 103 -9.14 25.00 -26.63
N LEU A 104 -10.09 25.06 -25.70
CA LEU A 104 -11.23 24.11 -25.66
C LEU A 104 -12.05 24.17 -26.96
N GLY A 105 -12.22 25.37 -27.54
CA GLY A 105 -12.88 25.53 -28.84
C GLY A 105 -12.11 24.91 -30.01
N ASP A 106 -10.77 24.89 -29.98
CA ASP A 106 -9.96 24.17 -30.97
C ASP A 106 -10.12 22.66 -30.82
N LYS A 107 -10.16 22.15 -29.57
CA LYS A 107 -10.38 20.71 -29.32
C LYS A 107 -11.76 20.27 -29.79
N LEU A 108 -12.80 21.06 -29.52
CA LEU A 108 -14.16 20.80 -30.00
C LEU A 108 -14.19 20.77 -31.54
N ARG A 109 -13.66 21.80 -32.22
CA ARG A 109 -13.54 21.81 -33.70
C ARG A 109 -12.75 20.61 -34.26
N ALA A 110 -11.70 20.17 -33.56
CA ALA A 110 -10.91 19.01 -33.96
C ALA A 110 -11.67 17.67 -33.84
N LEU A 111 -12.62 17.57 -32.91
CA LEU A 111 -13.55 16.45 -32.77
C LEU A 111 -14.73 16.56 -33.73
N ASP A 112 -15.26 17.76 -33.99
CA ASP A 112 -16.31 17.99 -34.99
C ASP A 112 -15.84 17.68 -36.42
N ALA A 113 -14.52 17.66 -36.65
CA ALA A 113 -13.85 17.17 -37.85
C ALA A 113 -13.33 15.71 -37.72
N GLU A 114 -13.85 14.93 -36.77
CA GLU A 114 -13.58 13.49 -36.62
C GLU A 114 -14.78 12.71 -37.23
N PRO A 115 -14.58 11.86 -38.25
CA PRO A 115 -15.69 11.25 -38.99
C PRO A 115 -16.74 10.51 -38.15
N ARG A 116 -16.38 9.86 -37.03
CA ARG A 116 -17.35 9.13 -36.19
C ARG A 116 -18.19 10.11 -35.34
N VAL A 117 -17.55 11.15 -34.82
CA VAL A 117 -18.23 12.26 -34.11
C VAL A 117 -19.13 13.04 -35.06
N ALA A 118 -18.67 13.30 -36.28
CA ALA A 118 -19.42 14.00 -37.32
C ALA A 118 -20.61 13.18 -37.83
N ALA A 119 -20.54 11.84 -37.85
CA ALA A 119 -21.68 10.98 -38.12
C ALA A 119 -22.71 11.03 -36.98
N PHE A 120 -22.26 10.82 -35.74
CA PHE A 120 -23.14 10.72 -34.57
C PHE A 120 -23.78 12.05 -34.14
N PHE A 121 -23.06 13.18 -34.22
CA PHE A 121 -23.56 14.51 -33.83
C PHE A 121 -23.77 15.47 -35.02
N GLY A 122 -23.78 14.95 -36.25
CA GLY A 122 -23.80 15.76 -37.46
C GLY A 122 -25.15 16.40 -37.79
N GLU A 123 -26.24 15.73 -37.44
CA GLU A 123 -27.61 16.07 -37.85
C GLU A 123 -28.21 17.21 -37.01
N GLU A 124 -29.17 17.95 -37.59
CA GLU A 124 -29.83 19.08 -36.93
C GLU A 124 -30.43 18.76 -35.54
N PRO A 125 -31.10 17.60 -35.31
CA PRO A 125 -31.64 17.27 -33.98
C PRO A 125 -30.55 17.12 -32.91
N SER A 126 -29.38 16.56 -33.24
CA SER A 126 -28.33 16.26 -32.26
C SER A 126 -27.39 17.43 -31.98
N ARG A 127 -27.23 18.35 -32.93
CA ARG A 127 -26.56 19.65 -32.72
C ARG A 127 -27.24 20.48 -31.64
N GLY A 128 -28.56 20.57 -31.66
CA GLY A 128 -29.34 21.26 -30.62
C GLY A 128 -29.22 20.58 -29.25
N VAL A 129 -29.21 19.25 -29.23
CA VAL A 129 -29.15 18.42 -28.02
C VAL A 129 -27.82 18.58 -27.26
N LEU A 130 -26.67 18.73 -27.93
CA LEU A 130 -25.40 19.08 -27.27
C LEU A 130 -25.34 20.53 -26.77
N GLY A 131 -26.25 21.41 -27.20
CA GLY A 131 -26.29 22.82 -26.79
C GLY A 131 -26.73 23.05 -25.34
N ALA A 132 -27.23 22.01 -24.66
CA ALA A 132 -27.62 22.05 -23.25
C ALA A 132 -26.48 21.65 -22.27
N LEU A 133 -25.27 21.38 -22.77
CA LEU A 133 -24.11 20.95 -21.98
C LEU A 133 -23.01 22.01 -21.94
N GLU A 134 -22.21 22.01 -20.88
CA GLU A 134 -21.01 22.85 -20.81
C GLU A 134 -19.97 22.41 -21.86
N PRO A 135 -19.14 23.31 -22.42
CA PRO A 135 -18.17 22.97 -23.46
C PRO A 135 -17.15 21.89 -23.05
N ARG A 136 -16.90 21.65 -21.75
CA ARG A 136 -16.09 20.53 -21.25
C ARG A 136 -16.86 19.20 -21.30
N GLU A 137 -18.16 19.22 -21.04
CA GLU A 137 -19.02 18.01 -21.06
C GLU A 137 -19.25 17.55 -22.50
N ALA A 138 -19.53 18.50 -23.41
CA ALA A 138 -19.56 18.24 -24.85
C ALA A 138 -18.23 17.69 -25.38
N LEU A 139 -17.08 18.12 -24.84
CA LEU A 139 -15.77 17.55 -25.18
C LEU A 139 -15.68 16.07 -24.77
N LEU A 140 -16.11 15.73 -23.55
CA LEU A 140 -16.04 14.36 -23.02
C LEU A 140 -16.88 13.38 -23.84
N LEU A 141 -18.12 13.75 -24.18
CA LEU A 141 -19.00 12.91 -25.03
C LEU A 141 -18.45 12.76 -26.45
N LYS A 142 -17.91 13.84 -27.04
CA LYS A 142 -17.25 13.76 -28.37
C LYS A 142 -15.96 12.93 -28.33
N CYS A 143 -15.18 12.96 -27.24
CA CYS A 143 -14.04 12.05 -27.04
C CYS A 143 -14.46 10.58 -26.92
N LEU A 144 -15.60 10.29 -26.28
CA LEU A 144 -16.14 8.93 -26.14
C LEU A 144 -16.57 8.36 -27.50
N VAL A 145 -17.30 9.12 -28.31
CA VAL A 145 -17.67 8.73 -29.68
C VAL A 145 -16.45 8.64 -30.59
N ALA A 146 -15.51 9.59 -30.50
CA ALA A 146 -14.24 9.49 -31.23
C ALA A 146 -13.44 8.21 -30.86
N ALA A 147 -13.62 7.68 -29.65
CA ALA A 147 -13.03 6.43 -29.17
C ALA A 147 -13.77 5.14 -29.62
N GLY A 148 -14.89 5.21 -30.34
CA GLY A 148 -15.67 4.02 -30.74
C GLY A 148 -16.55 3.42 -29.65
N GLN A 149 -16.99 4.28 -28.72
CA GLN A 149 -17.74 3.90 -27.52
C GLN A 149 -19.13 4.55 -27.49
N GLU A 150 -19.64 4.96 -28.66
CA GLU A 150 -20.97 5.52 -28.89
C GLU A 150 -22.11 4.67 -28.29
N HIS A 151 -21.99 3.34 -28.26
CA HIS A 151 -22.97 2.43 -27.65
C HIS A 151 -23.18 2.66 -26.14
N VAL A 152 -22.22 3.30 -25.45
CA VAL A 152 -22.37 3.73 -24.05
C VAL A 152 -23.48 4.78 -23.91
N LEU A 153 -23.86 5.47 -24.99
CA LEU A 153 -24.87 6.54 -25.02
C LEU A 153 -26.29 6.03 -25.34
N GLY A 154 -26.41 4.76 -25.76
CA GLY A 154 -27.64 4.13 -26.27
C GLY A 154 -27.44 3.54 -27.67
N ASP A 155 -28.46 2.88 -28.18
CA ASP A 155 -28.40 2.19 -29.49
C ASP A 155 -28.58 3.18 -30.67
N GLU A 156 -27.91 2.90 -31.79
CA GLU A 156 -27.95 3.77 -32.98
C GLU A 156 -29.29 3.64 -33.75
N LEU A 157 -29.99 2.52 -33.63
CA LEU A 157 -31.20 2.22 -34.43
C LEU A 157 -32.32 3.25 -34.25
N GLU A 158 -32.43 3.88 -33.07
CA GLU A 158 -33.51 4.84 -32.77
C GLU A 158 -33.28 6.24 -33.36
N TRP A 159 -32.08 6.52 -33.89
CA TRP A 159 -31.80 7.78 -34.59
C TRP A 159 -32.49 7.83 -35.95
N TYR A 160 -32.56 6.70 -36.65
CA TYR A 160 -33.12 6.60 -38.00
C TYR A 160 -34.65 6.41 -38.05
N SER A 161 -35.32 6.21 -36.92
CA SER A 161 -36.78 6.00 -36.82
C SER A 161 -37.62 7.28 -37.03
N GLY A 162 -37.08 8.26 -37.77
CA GLY A 162 -37.64 9.62 -37.93
C GLY A 162 -38.10 10.01 -39.33
N CYS A 163 -37.86 9.19 -40.37
CA CYS A 163 -38.15 9.57 -41.77
C CYS A 163 -38.59 8.40 -42.68
N THR A 164 -39.85 7.97 -42.57
CA THR A 164 -40.62 7.43 -43.72
C THR A 164 -42.12 7.54 -43.47
N ASP A 165 -42.81 8.38 -44.24
CA ASP A 165 -44.27 8.33 -44.33
C ASP A 165 -44.71 7.07 -45.09
N HIS A 166 -45.55 6.24 -44.47
CA HIS A 166 -46.67 5.57 -45.14
C HIS A 166 -47.70 5.10 -44.09
N HIS A 167 -48.98 5.36 -44.35
CA HIS A 167 -50.08 4.93 -43.49
C HIS A 167 -50.31 3.41 -43.60
N GLU A 168 -50.41 2.72 -42.46
CA GLU A 168 -51.53 1.80 -42.20
C GLU A 168 -51.69 1.52 -40.68
N HIS A 169 -52.93 1.22 -40.25
CA HIS A 169 -53.27 1.10 -38.83
C HIS A 169 -53.11 -0.33 -38.30
N HIS A 170 -52.22 -0.54 -37.32
CA HIS A 170 -52.39 -1.64 -36.36
C HIS A 170 -51.97 -1.28 -34.93
N HIS A 171 -52.93 -1.31 -34.00
CA HIS A 171 -52.65 -1.19 -32.56
C HIS A 171 -52.14 -2.51 -31.98
N ARG A 172 -50.96 -2.51 -31.35
CA ARG A 172 -50.70 -3.23 -30.08
C ARG A 172 -49.34 -2.86 -29.45
N ASN A 173 -49.43 -2.38 -28.21
CA ASN A 173 -48.39 -2.29 -27.17
C ASN A 173 -46.92 -2.56 -27.58
N GLY A 174 -46.25 -1.54 -28.11
CA GLY A 174 -44.81 -1.37 -27.97
C GLY A 174 -44.54 -0.19 -27.03
N ALA A 175 -43.58 -0.31 -26.12
CA ALA A 175 -43.10 0.86 -25.38
C ALA A 175 -42.27 1.74 -26.32
N SER A 176 -42.48 3.06 -26.28
CA SER A 176 -41.66 4.02 -27.03
C SER A 176 -40.26 4.04 -26.44
N GLY A 177 -39.33 3.33 -27.08
CA GLY A 177 -37.90 3.51 -26.85
C GLY A 177 -37.45 4.87 -27.37
N GLY A 178 -36.55 5.51 -26.61
CA GLY A 178 -35.87 6.73 -27.01
C GLY A 178 -34.44 6.67 -26.48
N SER A 179 -33.48 7.14 -27.30
CA SER A 179 -32.06 7.10 -26.94
C SER A 179 -31.83 7.71 -25.56
N ALA A 180 -31.24 6.96 -24.62
CA ALA A 180 -31.11 7.39 -23.23
C ALA A 180 -30.37 8.73 -23.07
N LEU A 181 -29.39 9.02 -23.95
CA LEU A 181 -28.75 10.34 -24.02
C LEU A 181 -29.73 11.45 -24.43
N ARG A 182 -30.64 11.16 -25.37
CA ARG A 182 -31.69 12.08 -25.82
C ARG A 182 -32.67 12.35 -24.68
N GLU A 183 -33.21 11.32 -24.02
CA GLU A 183 -34.16 11.50 -22.92
C GLU A 183 -33.55 12.29 -21.74
N ALA A 184 -32.30 12.02 -21.38
CA ALA A 184 -31.54 12.78 -20.38
C ALA A 184 -31.35 14.26 -20.77
N LEU A 185 -31.00 14.56 -22.03
CA LEU A 185 -30.74 15.93 -22.49
C LEU A 185 -32.01 16.74 -22.76
N TYR A 186 -33.11 16.11 -23.19
CA TYR A 186 -34.43 16.77 -23.22
C TYR A 186 -34.94 17.05 -21.79
N SER A 187 -34.65 16.19 -20.81
CA SER A 187 -34.95 16.45 -19.39
C SER A 187 -34.18 17.67 -18.85
N LEU A 188 -32.91 17.83 -19.21
CA LEU A 188 -32.10 19.02 -18.92
C LEU A 188 -32.67 20.28 -19.58
N ALA A 189 -32.94 20.24 -20.89
CA ALA A 189 -33.48 21.38 -21.64
C ALA A 189 -34.87 21.82 -21.12
N GLY A 190 -35.74 20.86 -20.74
CA GLY A 190 -37.04 21.12 -20.14
C GLY A 190 -36.98 21.80 -18.77
N LEU A 191 -35.91 21.55 -18.00
CA LEU A 191 -35.64 22.24 -16.73
C LEU A 191 -35.20 23.70 -16.96
N VAL A 192 -34.29 23.94 -17.90
CA VAL A 192 -33.86 25.30 -18.27
C VAL A 192 -35.05 26.13 -18.79
N GLY A 193 -35.91 25.53 -19.62
CA GLY A 193 -37.14 26.19 -20.09
C GLY A 193 -38.12 26.55 -18.96
N LYS A 194 -38.28 25.68 -17.96
CA LYS A 194 -39.18 25.89 -16.80
C LYS A 194 -38.72 26.95 -15.81
N TRP A 195 -37.49 27.47 -15.88
CA TRP A 195 -37.14 28.69 -15.12
C TRP A 195 -37.71 29.99 -15.74
N SER A 196 -38.32 29.91 -16.93
CA SER A 196 -38.92 31.07 -17.64
C SER A 196 -40.41 31.30 -17.34
N SER A 197 -41.09 30.34 -16.71
CA SER A 197 -42.54 30.40 -16.46
C SER A 197 -42.97 29.60 -15.23
N GLU A 198 -44.04 30.05 -14.57
CA GLU A 198 -44.47 29.55 -13.25
C GLU A 198 -45.08 28.14 -13.28
N GLY A 199 -45.03 27.44 -12.14
CA GLY A 199 -45.88 26.27 -11.84
C GLY A 199 -45.20 24.90 -11.95
N VAL A 200 -44.82 24.32 -10.81
CA VAL A 200 -44.23 22.96 -10.76
C VAL A 200 -45.31 21.89 -10.60
N VAL A 201 -45.51 21.07 -11.64
CA VAL A 201 -46.11 19.72 -11.56
C VAL A 201 -45.34 18.78 -12.50
N GLY A 202 -45.16 17.52 -12.08
CA GLY A 202 -44.64 16.42 -12.91
C GLY A 202 -43.14 16.48 -13.19
N ALA A 203 -42.32 15.85 -12.32
CA ALA A 203 -40.86 15.84 -12.46
C ALA A 203 -40.16 14.63 -11.78
N GLU A 204 -40.73 13.43 -11.83
CA GLU A 204 -40.10 12.24 -11.22
C GLU A 204 -39.13 11.54 -12.20
N LYS A 205 -39.61 11.07 -13.36
CA LYS A 205 -38.82 10.26 -14.31
C LYS A 205 -37.53 10.94 -14.78
N GLY A 206 -37.62 12.18 -15.25
CA GLY A 206 -36.46 12.95 -15.75
C GLY A 206 -35.39 13.29 -14.71
N SER A 207 -35.60 12.96 -13.42
CA SER A 207 -34.61 13.15 -12.38
C SER A 207 -33.55 12.03 -12.32
N GLU A 208 -33.87 10.78 -12.72
CA GLU A 208 -32.91 9.66 -12.65
C GLU A 208 -31.91 9.75 -13.80
N GLU A 209 -32.38 9.89 -15.03
CA GLU A 209 -31.54 9.93 -16.24
C GLU A 209 -30.53 11.08 -16.20
N MET A 210 -30.94 12.26 -15.72
CA MET A 210 -30.04 13.39 -15.47
C MET A 210 -28.93 13.05 -14.47
N GLN A 211 -29.24 12.30 -13.40
CA GLN A 211 -28.23 11.80 -12.46
C GLN A 211 -27.35 10.70 -13.06
N VAL A 212 -27.85 9.87 -13.99
CA VAL A 212 -27.01 8.90 -14.71
C VAL A 212 -26.05 9.63 -15.65
N LEU A 213 -26.52 10.60 -16.44
CA LEU A 213 -25.66 11.42 -17.32
C LEU A 213 -24.60 12.20 -16.53
N GLY A 214 -24.96 12.80 -15.39
CA GLY A 214 -23.99 13.45 -14.50
C GLY A 214 -22.93 12.49 -13.95
N ARG A 215 -23.31 11.24 -13.63
CA ARG A 215 -22.36 10.17 -13.23
C ARG A 215 -21.45 9.75 -14.38
N LEU A 216 -21.96 9.65 -15.60
CA LEU A 216 -21.16 9.39 -16.81
C LEU A 216 -20.15 10.54 -17.05
N LEU A 217 -20.61 11.79 -17.03
CA LEU A 217 -19.77 12.96 -17.27
C LEU A 217 -18.66 13.09 -16.21
N LYS A 218 -18.93 12.76 -14.94
CA LYS A 218 -17.88 12.61 -13.92
C LYS A 218 -16.89 11.51 -14.30
N PHE A 219 -17.35 10.29 -14.56
CA PHE A 219 -16.49 9.14 -14.91
C PHE A 219 -15.59 9.41 -16.13
N LEU A 220 -16.14 10.02 -17.18
CA LEU A 220 -15.37 10.45 -18.36
C LEU A 220 -14.36 11.55 -18.02
N GLY A 221 -14.76 12.52 -17.18
CA GLY A 221 -13.89 13.60 -16.70
C GLY A 221 -12.70 13.09 -15.89
N ASP A 222 -12.94 12.12 -15.00
CA ASP A 222 -11.91 11.47 -14.19
C ASP A 222 -10.89 10.72 -15.08
N ILE A 223 -11.34 10.08 -16.16
CA ILE A 223 -10.47 9.40 -17.15
C ILE A 223 -9.68 10.39 -17.99
N GLU A 224 -10.31 11.43 -18.54
CA GLU A 224 -9.66 12.44 -19.39
C GLU A 224 -8.56 13.20 -18.62
N GLU A 225 -8.80 13.49 -17.34
CA GLU A 225 -7.86 14.17 -16.46
C GLU A 225 -6.73 13.24 -15.96
N PHE A 226 -7.04 12.02 -15.51
CA PHE A 226 -6.02 11.11 -15.01
C PHE A 226 -5.10 10.57 -16.11
N TYR A 227 -5.64 10.26 -17.29
CA TYR A 227 -4.86 9.74 -18.43
C TYR A 227 -4.36 10.84 -19.40
N ASP A 228 -4.39 12.12 -19.03
CA ASP A 228 -3.92 13.25 -19.86
C ASP A 228 -2.51 13.00 -20.47
N CYS A 229 -1.62 12.44 -19.66
CA CYS A 229 -0.25 12.05 -20.00
C CYS A 229 -0.16 11.13 -21.24
N ILE A 230 -1.11 10.22 -21.45
CA ILE A 230 -1.19 9.35 -22.65
C ILE A 230 -2.17 9.87 -23.71
N GLY A 231 -3.01 10.85 -23.37
CA GLY A 231 -3.95 11.52 -24.26
C GLY A 231 -5.42 11.38 -23.85
N GLY A 232 -5.72 11.30 -22.55
CA GLY A 232 -7.08 11.26 -22.02
C GLY A 232 -7.85 10.01 -22.45
N ILE A 233 -9.15 10.14 -22.71
CA ILE A 233 -10.03 9.03 -23.14
C ILE A 233 -9.50 8.35 -24.42
N ILE A 234 -9.06 9.15 -25.40
CA ILE A 234 -8.46 8.65 -26.65
C ILE A 234 -7.13 7.92 -26.37
N GLY A 235 -6.33 8.46 -25.45
CA GLY A 235 -5.06 7.84 -25.02
C GLY A 235 -5.25 6.49 -24.34
N TYR A 236 -6.26 6.38 -23.47
CA TYR A 236 -6.67 5.12 -22.83
C TYR A 236 -7.06 4.08 -23.88
N GLN A 237 -7.95 4.44 -24.81
CA GLN A 237 -8.45 3.52 -25.82
C GLN A 237 -7.33 3.02 -26.76
N ILE A 238 -6.42 3.90 -27.21
CA ILE A 238 -5.25 3.49 -28.00
C ILE A 238 -4.43 2.44 -27.25
N MET A 239 -4.13 2.66 -25.97
CA MET A 239 -3.31 1.74 -25.18
C MET A 239 -4.02 0.40 -24.92
N ALA A 240 -5.34 0.41 -24.71
CA ALA A 240 -6.13 -0.81 -24.59
C ALA A 240 -6.07 -1.64 -25.88
N LEU A 241 -6.28 -1.02 -27.05
CA LEU A 241 -6.22 -1.68 -28.35
C LEU A 241 -4.80 -2.19 -28.70
N GLU A 242 -3.75 -1.40 -28.39
CA GLU A 242 -2.34 -1.81 -28.56
C GLU A 242 -1.96 -3.03 -27.69
N LEU A 243 -2.56 -3.16 -26.50
CA LEU A 243 -2.35 -4.30 -25.60
C LEU A 243 -3.22 -5.51 -25.97
N LEU A 244 -4.46 -5.29 -26.45
CA LEU A 244 -5.29 -6.33 -27.06
C LEU A 244 -4.56 -6.98 -28.24
N SER A 245 -4.02 -6.19 -29.18
CA SER A 245 -3.24 -6.73 -30.31
C SER A 245 -2.02 -7.52 -29.83
N ALA A 246 -1.24 -6.96 -28.89
CA ALA A 246 -0.05 -7.62 -28.35
C ALA A 246 -0.35 -8.88 -27.51
N SER A 247 -1.60 -9.10 -27.08
CA SER A 247 -2.04 -10.35 -26.43
C SER A 247 -2.43 -11.44 -27.43
N LYS A 248 -2.89 -11.04 -28.63
CA LYS A 248 -3.22 -11.94 -29.75
C LYS A 248 -1.93 -12.37 -30.47
N ASP A 249 -0.99 -11.44 -30.70
CA ASP A 249 0.32 -11.72 -31.32
C ASP A 249 1.35 -12.29 -30.33
N ARG A 250 1.47 -13.63 -30.26
CA ARG A 250 2.44 -14.35 -29.39
C ARG A 250 3.93 -14.23 -29.78
N LYS A 251 4.35 -13.20 -30.52
CA LYS A 251 5.76 -12.98 -30.93
C LYS A 251 6.19 -11.52 -30.71
N HIS A 252 7.49 -11.31 -30.56
CA HIS A 252 8.08 -10.07 -30.05
C HIS A 252 7.57 -8.79 -30.76
N ARG A 253 7.13 -7.80 -29.97
CA ARG A 253 7.21 -6.39 -30.40
C ARG A 253 8.66 -6.08 -30.78
N PRO A 254 8.93 -5.28 -31.83
CA PRO A 254 10.30 -4.89 -32.17
C PRO A 254 10.95 -4.16 -31.00
N SER A 255 12.08 -4.69 -30.54
CA SER A 255 12.85 -4.11 -29.43
C SER A 255 13.49 -2.79 -29.85
N LYS A 256 13.49 -1.80 -28.95
CA LYS A 256 14.32 -0.58 -29.09
C LYS A 256 15.78 -0.82 -28.73
N ASP A 257 16.06 -1.95 -28.07
CA ASP A 257 17.36 -2.36 -27.57
C ASP A 257 17.90 -3.52 -28.39
N LYS A 258 19.19 -3.48 -28.76
CA LYS A 258 19.92 -4.56 -29.46
C LYS A 258 19.99 -5.83 -28.61
N PHE A 259 20.09 -5.65 -27.29
CA PHE A 259 20.20 -6.72 -26.31
C PHE A 259 19.33 -6.39 -25.11
N VAL A 260 18.64 -7.40 -24.58
CA VAL A 260 18.00 -7.38 -23.25
C VAL A 260 18.30 -8.72 -22.58
N GLY A 261 18.91 -8.67 -21.41
CA GLY A 261 19.19 -9.81 -20.54
C GLY A 261 18.56 -9.60 -19.17
N PHE A 262 18.22 -10.71 -18.53
CA PHE A 262 17.73 -10.77 -17.15
C PHE A 262 18.67 -11.66 -16.36
N HIS A 263 19.08 -11.19 -15.19
CA HIS A 263 19.97 -11.89 -14.27
C HIS A 263 19.35 -11.89 -12.87
N VAL A 264 19.68 -12.88 -12.04
CA VAL A 264 19.31 -12.82 -10.61
C VAL A 264 20.15 -11.71 -9.97
N PRO A 265 19.52 -10.67 -9.37
CA PRO A 265 20.25 -9.56 -8.80
C PRO A 265 21.01 -10.00 -7.55
N SER A 266 22.31 -9.75 -7.46
CA SER A 266 23.00 -9.87 -6.17
C SER A 266 22.60 -8.71 -5.25
N GLY A 267 22.59 -8.98 -3.94
CA GLY A 267 22.11 -8.05 -2.94
C GLY A 267 22.26 -8.61 -1.53
N LEU A 268 21.99 -7.77 -0.53
CA LEU A 268 22.27 -8.07 0.88
C LEU A 268 21.30 -9.13 1.42
N ASN A 269 21.82 -10.28 1.85
CA ASN A 269 21.05 -11.22 2.68
C ASN A 269 21.19 -10.86 4.17
N LEU A 270 20.10 -10.38 4.77
CA LEU A 270 20.03 -9.93 6.16
C LEU A 270 20.22 -11.07 7.18
N LEU A 271 20.21 -12.33 6.73
CA LEU A 271 20.49 -13.52 7.53
C LEU A 271 21.96 -13.95 7.47
N GLU A 272 22.74 -13.47 6.51
CA GLU A 272 24.17 -13.79 6.36
C GLU A 272 25.06 -12.73 7.04
N ASP A 273 24.75 -11.44 6.85
CA ASP A 273 25.41 -10.33 7.55
C ASP A 273 24.42 -9.68 8.52
N THR A 274 24.27 -10.31 9.70
CA THR A 274 23.36 -9.85 10.75
C THR A 274 23.83 -8.57 11.44
N GLU A 275 25.14 -8.29 11.45
CA GLU A 275 25.69 -7.05 12.02
C GLU A 275 25.34 -5.85 11.12
N TYR A 276 25.56 -5.98 9.81
CA TYR A 276 25.14 -4.95 8.85
C TYR A 276 23.61 -4.84 8.80
N ALA A 277 22.86 -5.95 8.91
CA ALA A 277 21.40 -5.92 8.98
C ALA A 277 20.88 -5.07 10.16
N SER A 278 21.43 -5.27 11.36
CA SER A 278 21.14 -4.44 12.53
C SER A 278 21.56 -2.98 12.32
N GLN A 279 22.76 -2.74 11.78
CA GLN A 279 23.27 -1.39 11.55
C GLN A 279 22.43 -0.61 10.54
N ALA A 280 22.00 -1.27 9.45
CA ALA A 280 21.09 -0.72 8.45
C ALA A 280 19.72 -0.42 9.05
N ALA A 281 19.17 -1.32 9.89
CA ALA A 281 17.90 -1.10 10.56
C ALA A 281 17.97 0.06 11.57
N LEU A 282 19.11 0.25 12.23
CA LEU A 282 19.36 1.40 13.09
C LEU A 282 19.40 2.71 12.30
N TRP A 283 20.03 2.76 11.11
CA TRP A 283 19.94 3.92 10.21
C TRP A 283 18.49 4.20 9.76
N GLY A 284 17.66 3.15 9.59
CA GLY A 284 16.24 3.28 9.28
C GLY A 284 15.41 3.90 10.40
N ILE A 285 15.77 3.66 11.67
CA ILE A 285 15.16 4.29 12.84
C ILE A 285 15.71 5.71 13.05
N GLU A 286 17.02 5.91 12.96
CA GLU A 286 17.69 7.23 13.01
C GLU A 286 17.13 8.19 11.95
N GLY A 287 16.97 7.70 10.72
CA GLY A 287 16.41 8.44 9.58
C GLY A 287 14.88 8.53 9.55
N LEU A 288 14.15 8.01 10.56
CA LEU A 288 12.69 8.03 10.57
C LEU A 288 12.06 9.44 10.46
N PRO A 289 12.64 10.51 11.03
CA PRO A 289 12.20 11.90 10.78
C PRO A 289 12.35 12.36 9.31
N GLU A 290 13.11 11.65 8.49
CA GLU A 290 13.30 11.91 7.07
C GLU A 290 12.44 11.00 6.17
N LEU A 291 11.61 10.13 6.78
CA LEU A 291 10.70 9.22 6.06
C LEU A 291 9.23 9.69 6.08
N GLY A 292 8.52 9.34 5.00
CA GLY A 292 7.07 9.21 4.97
C GLY A 292 6.64 7.75 4.79
N GLU A 293 5.33 7.52 4.76
CA GLU A 293 4.71 6.22 4.48
C GLU A 293 3.70 6.40 3.34
N ILE A 294 3.65 5.47 2.39
CA ILE A 294 2.73 5.51 1.24
C ILE A 294 2.02 4.15 1.13
N TYR A 295 0.69 4.13 1.32
CA TYR A 295 -0.08 2.89 1.38
C TYR A 295 -1.16 2.80 0.28
N PRO A 296 -1.04 1.88 -0.69
CA PRO A 296 -2.15 1.53 -1.59
C PRO A 296 -3.19 0.65 -0.85
N ILE A 297 -4.33 1.26 -0.51
CA ILE A 297 -5.47 0.65 0.21
C ILE A 297 -6.76 0.71 -0.66
N GLY A 298 -6.59 0.67 -1.98
CA GLY A 298 -7.67 0.66 -2.99
C GLY A 298 -8.20 -0.73 -3.36
N GLY A 299 -8.28 -1.66 -2.40
CA GLY A 299 -8.56 -3.09 -2.66
C GLY A 299 -9.84 -3.60 -1.98
N ALA A 300 -10.77 -4.13 -2.77
CA ALA A 300 -11.99 -4.79 -2.27
C ALA A 300 -11.70 -6.17 -1.64
N GLY A 301 -12.53 -6.56 -0.68
CA GLY A 301 -12.46 -7.80 0.09
C GLY A 301 -13.09 -9.02 -0.60
N ASP A 302 -13.53 -8.91 -1.86
CA ASP A 302 -14.25 -9.95 -2.61
C ASP A 302 -13.59 -11.33 -2.49
N ARG A 303 -12.26 -11.38 -2.63
CA ARG A 303 -11.48 -12.64 -2.60
C ARG A 303 -11.42 -13.27 -1.21
N LEU A 304 -11.60 -12.49 -0.14
CA LEU A 304 -11.70 -12.95 1.24
C LEU A 304 -13.15 -13.37 1.59
N GLY A 305 -14.14 -12.99 0.76
CA GLY A 305 -15.55 -13.11 1.11
C GLY A 305 -15.96 -12.16 2.24
N LEU A 306 -15.28 -11.02 2.36
CA LEU A 306 -15.55 -10.02 3.40
C LEU A 306 -16.72 -9.14 2.95
N VAL A 307 -17.86 -9.27 3.62
CA VAL A 307 -19.11 -8.53 3.34
C VAL A 307 -19.64 -7.86 4.59
N ASN A 308 -20.45 -6.81 4.41
CA ASN A 308 -21.29 -6.21 5.44
C ASN A 308 -22.40 -7.22 5.83
N SER A 309 -22.64 -7.41 7.12
CA SER A 309 -23.69 -8.29 7.65
C SER A 309 -25.11 -7.84 7.26
N ASP A 310 -25.30 -6.53 7.12
CA ASP A 310 -26.62 -5.91 7.10
C ASP A 310 -27.06 -5.61 5.66
N THR A 311 -26.11 -5.24 4.79
CA THR A 311 -26.37 -4.96 3.36
C THR A 311 -25.91 -6.08 2.41
N GLY A 312 -25.11 -7.04 2.89
CA GLY A 312 -24.49 -8.08 2.06
C GLY A 312 -23.40 -7.57 1.11
N GLU A 313 -23.09 -6.28 1.11
CA GLU A 313 -22.11 -5.70 0.19
C GLU A 313 -20.67 -6.04 0.57
N SER A 314 -19.83 -6.32 -0.43
CA SER A 314 -18.38 -6.51 -0.26
C SER A 314 -17.73 -5.27 0.36
N LEU A 315 -16.92 -5.48 1.40
CA LEU A 315 -16.19 -4.43 2.12
C LEU A 315 -14.73 -4.34 1.66
N PRO A 316 -14.02 -3.22 1.90
CA PRO A 316 -12.60 -3.11 1.58
C PRO A 316 -11.75 -4.08 2.40
N ALA A 317 -10.71 -4.68 1.80
CA ALA A 317 -9.90 -5.72 2.43
C ALA A 317 -9.21 -5.27 3.73
N ALA A 318 -8.97 -3.97 3.90
CA ALA A 318 -8.39 -3.38 5.10
C ALA A 318 -9.26 -3.50 6.37
N LEU A 319 -10.57 -3.73 6.19
CA LEU A 319 -11.54 -3.94 7.28
C LEU A 319 -11.52 -5.38 7.82
N LEU A 320 -10.78 -6.31 7.20
CA LEU A 320 -10.73 -7.71 7.61
C LEU A 320 -10.35 -7.83 9.10
N PRO A 321 -11.21 -8.40 9.97
CA PRO A 321 -10.86 -8.71 11.34
C PRO A 321 -9.78 -9.81 11.37
N TYR A 322 -8.66 -9.53 12.02
CA TYR A 322 -7.45 -10.33 11.98
C TYR A 322 -6.65 -10.11 13.27
N CYS A 323 -6.36 -11.18 14.02
CA CYS A 323 -5.69 -11.13 15.32
C CYS A 323 -6.26 -10.05 16.27
N GLY A 324 -7.61 -10.02 16.38
CA GLY A 324 -8.39 -9.13 17.24
C GLY A 324 -8.66 -7.74 16.67
N ARG A 325 -8.17 -7.41 15.47
CA ARG A 325 -8.06 -6.04 14.95
C ARG A 325 -8.39 -5.91 13.47
N SER A 326 -8.55 -4.69 12.96
CA SER A 326 -8.53 -4.49 11.50
C SER A 326 -7.10 -4.55 10.95
N LEU A 327 -6.93 -4.99 9.70
CA LEU A 327 -5.61 -4.92 9.03
C LEU A 327 -5.07 -3.48 8.96
N LEU A 328 -5.95 -2.47 8.85
CA LEU A 328 -5.56 -1.06 8.91
C LEU A 328 -5.01 -0.64 10.28
N GLU A 329 -5.63 -1.09 11.37
CA GLU A 329 -5.16 -0.81 12.73
C GLU A 329 -3.77 -1.42 12.97
N GLY A 330 -3.55 -2.67 12.53
CA GLY A 330 -2.23 -3.31 12.57
C GLY A 330 -1.17 -2.51 11.80
N LEU A 331 -1.50 -2.07 10.58
CA LEU A 331 -0.62 -1.26 9.72
C LEU A 331 -0.12 0.02 10.40
N ILE A 332 -0.97 0.69 11.20
CA ILE A 332 -0.64 1.92 11.94
C ILE A 332 0.08 1.62 13.27
N ARG A 333 -0.25 0.53 13.96
CA ARG A 333 0.45 0.10 15.19
C ARG A 333 1.92 -0.26 14.93
N ASP A 334 2.22 -0.91 13.80
CA ASP A 334 3.58 -1.15 13.31
C ASP A 334 4.40 0.15 13.12
N LEU A 335 3.73 1.23 12.72
CA LEU A 335 4.34 2.54 12.51
C LEU A 335 4.61 3.23 13.86
N GLN A 336 3.62 3.24 14.74
CA GLN A 336 3.76 3.81 16.09
C GLN A 336 4.84 3.09 16.91
N ALA A 337 5.04 1.79 16.73
CA ALA A 337 6.12 1.05 17.39
C ALA A 337 7.53 1.47 16.93
N ARG A 338 7.70 1.84 15.66
CA ARG A 338 8.98 2.35 15.11
C ARG A 338 9.24 3.78 15.58
N GLU A 339 8.22 4.63 15.64
CA GLU A 339 8.30 5.97 16.20
C GLU A 339 8.57 5.98 17.70
N PHE A 340 7.94 5.05 18.45
CA PHE A 340 8.23 4.82 19.85
C PHE A 340 9.66 4.31 20.05
N LEU A 341 10.18 3.43 19.17
CA LEU A 341 11.58 3.02 19.23
C LEU A 341 12.54 4.20 18.98
N HIS A 342 12.28 5.04 17.96
CA HIS A 342 13.04 6.27 17.75
C HIS A 342 13.01 7.17 19.01
N PHE A 343 11.83 7.37 19.60
CA PHE A 343 11.69 8.13 20.85
C PHE A 343 12.49 7.51 22.01
N LYS A 344 12.42 6.19 22.22
CA LYS A 344 13.13 5.50 23.31
C LYS A 344 14.65 5.56 23.15
N ILE A 345 15.19 5.61 21.93
CA ILE A 345 16.63 5.72 21.65
C ILE A 345 17.11 7.18 21.67
N PHE A 346 16.40 8.09 21.00
CA PHE A 346 16.87 9.45 20.70
C PHE A 346 16.15 10.57 21.48
N GLY A 347 15.15 10.23 22.31
CA GLY A 347 14.37 11.17 23.13
C GLY A 347 13.36 12.04 22.37
N GLY A 348 13.48 12.18 21.04
CA GLY A 348 12.55 12.95 20.22
C GLY A 348 11.34 12.11 19.77
N GLN A 349 10.12 12.61 19.99
CA GLN A 349 8.93 12.05 19.34
C GLN A 349 8.89 12.47 17.87
N CYS A 350 9.01 11.50 16.98
CA CYS A 350 8.72 11.65 15.55
C CYS A 350 7.24 11.32 15.29
N VAL A 351 6.60 12.02 14.36
CA VAL A 351 5.34 11.58 13.75
C VAL A 351 5.52 11.52 12.24
N THR A 352 5.41 10.32 11.69
CA THR A 352 5.62 10.01 10.28
C THR A 352 4.35 10.33 9.50
N PRO A 353 4.40 11.19 8.46
CA PRO A 353 3.24 11.50 7.64
C PRO A 353 2.89 10.31 6.74
N VAL A 354 1.61 9.96 6.70
CA VAL A 354 1.09 8.79 5.97
C VAL A 354 0.20 9.24 4.82
N ALA A 355 0.56 8.87 3.60
CA ALA A 355 -0.24 9.08 2.41
C ALA A 355 -0.94 7.77 2.01
N ILE A 356 -2.24 7.80 1.75
CA ILE A 356 -3.06 6.59 1.55
C ILE A 356 -3.84 6.72 0.25
N MET A 357 -3.61 5.81 -0.69
CA MET A 357 -4.39 5.74 -1.92
C MET A 357 -5.59 4.81 -1.76
N THR A 358 -6.81 5.34 -1.87
CA THR A 358 -8.07 4.59 -1.80
C THR A 358 -8.74 4.52 -3.19
N SER A 359 -9.99 4.05 -3.26
CA SER A 359 -10.87 4.08 -4.43
C SER A 359 -12.33 4.28 -3.99
N SER A 360 -13.22 4.64 -4.92
CA SER A 360 -14.68 4.65 -4.73
C SER A 360 -15.32 3.25 -4.84
N VAL A 361 -14.57 2.20 -5.20
CA VAL A 361 -15.13 0.83 -5.29
C VAL A 361 -15.61 0.39 -3.92
N LYS A 362 -16.92 0.11 -3.79
CA LYS A 362 -17.56 -0.34 -2.55
C LYS A 362 -17.31 0.64 -1.39
N ASN A 363 -17.50 1.94 -1.64
CA ASN A 363 -17.37 3.02 -0.66
C ASN A 363 -16.04 2.97 0.12
N ASN A 364 -14.96 2.57 -0.55
CA ASN A 364 -13.68 2.26 0.08
C ASN A 364 -13.00 3.50 0.67
N HIS A 365 -13.17 4.69 0.08
CA HIS A 365 -12.65 5.91 0.66
C HIS A 365 -13.35 6.24 2.00
N GLU A 366 -14.68 6.16 2.01
CA GLU A 366 -15.57 6.47 3.12
C GLU A 366 -15.36 5.50 4.29
N HIS A 367 -15.31 4.18 4.01
CA HIS A 367 -15.02 3.17 5.01
C HIS A 367 -13.64 3.32 5.65
N ILE A 368 -12.63 3.79 4.91
CA ILE A 368 -11.30 4.04 5.48
C ILE A 368 -11.30 5.31 6.34
N ILE A 369 -11.97 6.39 5.91
CA ILE A 369 -12.15 7.60 6.74
C ILE A 369 -12.86 7.26 8.05
N ALA A 370 -13.95 6.49 8.00
CA ALA A 370 -14.70 6.11 9.19
C ALA A 370 -13.85 5.38 10.24
N ILE A 371 -12.89 4.54 9.81
CA ILE A 371 -11.93 3.91 10.75
C ILE A 371 -11.01 4.96 11.38
N PHE A 372 -10.43 5.86 10.58
CA PHE A 372 -9.58 6.92 11.11
C PHE A 372 -10.32 7.84 12.09
N GLU A 373 -11.58 8.17 11.83
CA GLU A 373 -12.39 9.00 12.73
C GLU A 373 -12.82 8.22 14.00
N ASN A 374 -13.19 6.94 13.89
CA ASN A 374 -13.55 6.09 15.04
C ASN A 374 -12.37 5.83 16.01
N PHE A 375 -11.13 5.85 15.53
CA PHE A 375 -9.92 5.67 16.34
C PHE A 375 -9.20 7.02 16.69
N ASP A 376 -9.87 8.17 16.53
CA ASP A 376 -9.31 9.53 16.68
C ASP A 376 -7.90 9.69 16.05
N TRP A 377 -7.83 9.33 14.76
CA TRP A 377 -6.63 9.31 13.92
C TRP A 377 -5.47 8.51 14.55
N PHE A 378 -5.81 7.45 15.30
CA PHE A 378 -4.91 6.60 16.08
C PHE A 378 -4.05 7.37 17.10
N GLY A 379 -4.54 8.51 17.58
CA GLY A 379 -3.77 9.41 18.45
C GLY A 379 -2.68 10.21 17.74
N ARG A 380 -2.66 10.26 16.40
CA ARG A 380 -1.60 10.90 15.60
C ARG A 380 -2.00 12.29 15.06
N GLY A 381 -3.28 12.63 15.14
CA GLY A 381 -3.86 13.86 14.60
C GLY A 381 -4.05 13.83 13.07
N ARG A 382 -5.12 14.46 12.60
CA ARG A 382 -5.58 14.43 11.20
C ARG A 382 -4.56 14.98 10.20
N ASP A 383 -3.81 16.02 10.57
CA ASP A 383 -2.83 16.71 9.71
C ASP A 383 -1.59 15.88 9.32
N ASN A 384 -1.44 14.69 9.92
CA ASN A 384 -0.40 13.71 9.57
C ASN A 384 -0.87 12.65 8.57
N PHE A 385 -2.12 12.73 8.10
CA PHE A 385 -2.69 11.85 7.08
C PHE A 385 -3.12 12.59 5.82
N ARG A 386 -2.88 11.98 4.65
CA ARG A 386 -3.50 12.39 3.37
C ARG A 386 -4.06 11.17 2.65
N LEU A 387 -5.38 11.05 2.67
CA LEU A 387 -6.09 10.11 1.81
C LEU A 387 -6.31 10.76 0.43
N PHE A 388 -6.13 9.99 -0.63
CA PHE A 388 -6.36 10.42 -2.01
C PHE A 388 -6.92 9.25 -2.83
N GLU A 389 -7.90 9.53 -3.70
CA GLU A 389 -8.70 8.49 -4.35
C GLU A 389 -8.26 8.26 -5.80
N GLN A 390 -8.00 6.99 -6.17
CA GLN A 390 -7.76 6.60 -7.56
C GLN A 390 -9.09 6.50 -8.33
N PRO A 391 -9.14 6.97 -9.59
CA PRO A 391 -10.36 6.91 -10.39
C PRO A 391 -10.72 5.47 -10.79
N LEU A 392 -11.98 5.27 -11.14
CA LEU A 392 -12.43 4.08 -11.84
C LEU A 392 -12.10 4.20 -13.33
N VAL A 393 -11.72 3.08 -13.95
CA VAL A 393 -11.33 3.02 -15.36
C VAL A 393 -12.17 1.96 -16.09
N PRO A 394 -12.51 2.15 -17.37
CA PRO A 394 -13.52 1.34 -18.04
C PRO A 394 -12.97 -0.05 -18.38
N VAL A 395 -13.79 -1.08 -18.13
CA VAL A 395 -13.51 -2.43 -18.59
C VAL A 395 -13.79 -2.53 -20.09
N VAL A 396 -12.80 -3.06 -20.80
CA VAL A 396 -12.75 -3.24 -22.24
C VAL A 396 -12.91 -4.73 -22.59
N SER A 397 -13.79 -5.02 -23.53
CA SER A 397 -14.01 -6.34 -24.15
C SER A 397 -12.74 -6.87 -24.84
N ALA A 398 -12.48 -8.18 -24.70
CA ALA A 398 -11.36 -8.85 -25.36
C ALA A 398 -11.60 -9.15 -26.85
N GLU A 399 -12.87 -9.11 -27.27
CA GLU A 399 -13.31 -9.43 -28.63
C GLU A 399 -13.00 -8.28 -29.58
N ASP A 400 -13.70 -7.15 -29.38
CA ASP A 400 -13.80 -5.99 -30.26
C ASP A 400 -13.16 -4.71 -29.70
N GLY A 401 -12.82 -4.68 -28.41
CA GLY A 401 -12.28 -3.50 -27.73
C GLY A 401 -13.33 -2.46 -27.31
N LYS A 402 -14.63 -2.79 -27.31
CA LYS A 402 -15.67 -1.92 -26.74
C LYS A 402 -15.70 -1.94 -25.21
N TRP A 403 -16.14 -0.85 -24.61
CA TRP A 403 -16.35 -0.74 -23.17
C TRP A 403 -17.58 -1.52 -22.74
N LEU A 404 -17.47 -2.32 -21.69
CA LEU A 404 -18.61 -3.01 -21.09
C LEU A 404 -19.51 -2.00 -20.37
N ILE A 405 -20.83 -2.18 -20.47
CA ILE A 405 -21.85 -1.36 -19.80
C ILE A 405 -22.82 -2.25 -19.02
N SER A 406 -23.32 -1.76 -17.89
CA SER A 406 -24.44 -2.41 -17.18
C SER A 406 -25.77 -1.99 -17.82
N LYS A 407 -25.96 -0.68 -18.01
CA LYS A 407 -27.05 -0.07 -18.78
C LYS A 407 -26.53 1.12 -19.57
N SER A 408 -27.32 1.66 -20.50
CA SER A 408 -27.01 2.91 -21.20
C SER A 408 -26.61 4.01 -20.20
N LEU A 409 -25.60 4.80 -20.56
CA LEU A 409 -24.95 5.82 -19.72
C LEU A 409 -24.26 5.27 -18.44
N PHE A 410 -24.13 3.95 -18.26
CA PHE A 410 -23.52 3.33 -17.06
C PHE A 410 -22.43 2.30 -17.40
N PRO A 411 -21.19 2.75 -17.70
CA PRO A 411 -20.06 1.87 -18.01
C PRO A 411 -19.54 1.10 -16.78
N VAL A 412 -19.00 -0.10 -17.02
CA VAL A 412 -18.42 -0.95 -15.97
C VAL A 412 -17.02 -0.43 -15.60
N GLY A 413 -16.93 0.36 -14.53
CA GLY A 413 -15.67 0.85 -13.97
C GLY A 413 -15.01 -0.13 -12.99
N LYS A 414 -13.68 -0.30 -13.07
CA LYS A 414 -12.85 -1.02 -12.07
C LYS A 414 -11.54 -0.24 -11.82
N PRO A 415 -10.78 -0.49 -10.73
CA PRO A 415 -9.56 0.26 -10.45
C PRO A 415 -8.43 -0.03 -11.44
N GLY A 416 -7.68 1.02 -11.83
CA GLY A 416 -6.60 1.01 -12.82
C GLY A 416 -5.25 0.44 -12.35
N GLY A 417 -5.23 -0.36 -11.28
CA GLY A 417 -4.02 -0.93 -10.69
C GLY A 417 -3.26 0.04 -9.77
N HIS A 418 -2.49 -0.51 -8.84
CA HIS A 418 -1.85 0.29 -7.77
C HIS A 418 -0.66 1.14 -8.23
N GLY A 419 -0.19 1.01 -9.48
CA GLY A 419 0.79 1.92 -10.07
C GLY A 419 0.28 3.35 -10.31
N ALA A 420 -1.05 3.55 -10.27
CA ALA A 420 -1.69 4.86 -10.38
C ALA A 420 -1.19 5.85 -9.30
N ILE A 421 -0.69 5.31 -8.18
CA ILE A 421 -0.23 6.04 -7.00
C ILE A 421 0.82 7.11 -7.32
N TRP A 422 1.67 6.91 -8.33
CA TRP A 422 2.78 7.83 -8.61
C TRP A 422 2.34 9.10 -9.33
N LYS A 423 1.58 8.98 -10.43
CA LYS A 423 0.96 10.15 -11.08
C LYS A 423 -0.02 10.84 -10.13
N LEU A 424 -0.87 10.07 -9.46
CA LEU A 424 -1.90 10.60 -8.58
C LEU A 424 -1.31 11.32 -7.34
N ALA A 425 -0.20 10.84 -6.78
CA ALA A 425 0.51 11.53 -5.70
C ALA A 425 1.12 12.87 -6.16
N TYR A 426 1.55 12.98 -7.42
CA TYR A 426 1.96 14.27 -8.00
C TYR A 426 0.74 15.18 -8.23
N ASP A 427 -0.28 14.71 -8.96
CA ASP A 427 -1.48 15.49 -9.31
C ASP A 427 -2.22 16.02 -8.07
N ARG A 428 -2.17 15.30 -6.94
CA ARG A 428 -2.80 15.68 -5.66
C ARG A 428 -1.83 16.36 -4.67
N GLY A 429 -0.60 16.69 -5.08
CA GLY A 429 0.37 17.43 -4.26
C GLY A 429 0.92 16.67 -3.04
N ILE A 430 0.85 15.33 -3.04
CA ILE A 430 1.27 14.47 -1.93
C ILE A 430 2.78 14.51 -1.73
N PHE A 431 3.58 14.47 -2.80
CA PHE A 431 5.04 14.57 -2.70
C PHE A 431 5.45 15.92 -2.10
N GLN A 432 4.88 17.02 -2.60
CA GLN A 432 5.08 18.35 -2.02
C GLN A 432 4.68 18.41 -0.53
N TRP A 433 3.56 17.80 -0.14
CA TRP A 433 3.09 17.75 1.26
C TRP A 433 4.06 16.98 2.19
N LEU A 434 4.71 15.92 1.70
CA LEU A 434 5.76 15.17 2.39
C LEU A 434 7.08 15.97 2.46
N GLN A 435 7.53 16.55 1.36
CA GLN A 435 8.74 17.38 1.29
C GLN A 435 8.66 18.63 2.18
N GLN A 436 7.49 19.29 2.24
CA GLN A 436 7.21 20.40 3.15
C GLN A 436 7.33 20.01 4.64
N ARG A 437 7.25 18.71 4.97
CA ARG A 437 7.49 18.16 6.31
C ARG A 437 8.94 17.72 6.52
N GLY A 438 9.83 17.96 5.55
CA GLY A 438 11.24 17.59 5.59
C GLY A 438 11.51 16.12 5.27
N ARG A 439 10.55 15.39 4.66
CA ARG A 439 10.76 13.99 4.29
C ARG A 439 11.49 13.88 2.95
N LYS A 440 12.49 13.01 2.89
CA LYS A 440 13.31 12.71 1.71
C LYS A 440 12.95 11.37 1.09
N GLY A 441 12.72 10.35 1.91
CA GLY A 441 12.33 9.02 1.47
C GLY A 441 10.93 8.64 1.94
N ALA A 442 10.42 7.51 1.47
CA ALA A 442 9.25 6.86 2.04
C ALA A 442 9.31 5.33 1.93
N THR A 443 8.62 4.64 2.82
CA THR A 443 8.34 3.21 2.68
C THR A 443 6.94 2.98 2.10
N VAL A 444 6.81 1.93 1.30
CA VAL A 444 5.60 1.61 0.54
C VAL A 444 5.27 0.13 0.71
N ARG A 445 4.11 -0.20 1.28
CA ARG A 445 3.66 -1.59 1.47
C ARG A 445 2.15 -1.77 1.34
N GLN A 446 1.72 -2.97 0.95
CA GLN A 446 0.31 -3.34 0.87
C GLN A 446 -0.25 -3.74 2.26
N VAL A 447 -1.43 -3.23 2.62
CA VAL A 447 -2.11 -3.48 3.92
C VAL A 447 -2.32 -4.97 4.26
N SER A 448 -2.38 -5.83 3.25
CA SER A 448 -2.61 -7.27 3.42
C SER A 448 -1.42 -8.05 4.00
N ASN A 449 -0.20 -7.51 3.97
CA ASN A 449 1.02 -8.24 4.36
C ASN A 449 1.35 -8.00 5.84
N VAL A 450 0.90 -8.92 6.69
CA VAL A 450 0.86 -8.75 8.16
C VAL A 450 2.20 -8.96 8.86
N VAL A 451 3.21 -9.48 8.17
CA VAL A 451 4.57 -9.67 8.72
C VAL A 451 5.55 -8.56 8.31
N ALA A 452 5.19 -7.72 7.33
CA ALA A 452 6.07 -6.78 6.62
C ALA A 452 6.90 -5.82 7.49
N ALA A 453 6.47 -5.53 8.72
CA ALA A 453 7.14 -4.64 9.66
C ALA A 453 7.38 -5.30 11.04
N THR A 454 7.29 -6.63 11.10
CA THR A 454 7.44 -7.42 12.34
C THR A 454 8.88 -7.82 12.66
N ASP A 455 9.84 -7.49 11.78
CA ASP A 455 11.27 -7.61 12.02
C ASP A 455 12.05 -6.43 11.40
N LEU A 456 13.39 -6.51 11.43
CA LEU A 456 14.28 -5.45 10.97
C LEU A 456 14.25 -5.15 9.46
N THR A 457 13.63 -6.00 8.62
CA THR A 457 13.77 -5.95 7.15
C THR A 457 13.40 -4.60 6.54
N MET A 458 12.23 -4.06 6.89
CA MET A 458 11.72 -2.82 6.30
C MET A 458 12.53 -1.60 6.74
N MET A 459 13.14 -1.63 7.92
CA MET A 459 14.01 -0.55 8.39
C MET A 459 15.43 -0.69 7.87
N ALA A 460 15.96 -1.90 7.69
CA ALA A 460 17.22 -2.13 6.97
C ALA A 460 17.11 -1.63 5.52
N LEU A 461 16.00 -1.94 4.85
CA LEU A 461 15.65 -1.43 3.52
C LEU A 461 15.67 0.11 3.48
N ALA A 462 14.90 0.78 4.35
CA ALA A 462 14.80 2.23 4.35
C ALA A 462 16.11 2.93 4.79
N GLY A 463 16.84 2.35 5.74
CA GLY A 463 18.11 2.84 6.23
C GLY A 463 19.21 2.81 5.18
N ILE A 464 19.32 1.72 4.40
CA ILE A 464 20.20 1.65 3.22
C ILE A 464 19.77 2.68 2.17
N GLY A 465 18.46 2.81 1.94
CA GLY A 465 17.87 3.77 1.00
C GLY A 465 18.32 5.21 1.26
N LEU A 466 18.12 5.69 2.49
CA LEU A 466 18.57 7.01 2.94
C LEU A 466 20.10 7.11 2.99
N ARG A 467 20.78 6.18 3.68
CA ARG A 467 22.21 6.28 4.00
C ARG A 467 23.10 6.23 2.76
N CYS A 468 22.70 5.45 1.76
CA CYS A 468 23.43 5.28 0.50
C CYS A 468 22.83 6.09 -0.66
N ASN A 469 21.88 7.01 -0.39
CA ASN A 469 21.23 7.89 -1.36
C ASN A 469 20.72 7.13 -2.61
N LYS A 470 20.05 6.00 -2.39
CA LYS A 470 19.45 5.16 -3.44
C LYS A 470 18.06 5.68 -3.80
N LYS A 471 17.57 5.43 -5.02
CA LYS A 471 16.26 5.93 -5.49
C LYS A 471 15.10 4.96 -5.23
N LEU A 472 15.38 3.65 -5.29
CA LEU A 472 14.38 2.61 -5.08
C LEU A 472 15.04 1.36 -4.47
N GLY A 473 14.40 0.80 -3.45
CA GLY A 473 14.81 -0.45 -2.82
C GLY A 473 13.68 -1.48 -2.78
N PHE A 474 14.01 -2.75 -2.94
CA PHE A 474 13.08 -3.88 -2.79
C PHE A 474 13.44 -4.76 -1.58
N ALA A 475 12.49 -5.08 -0.70
CA ALA A 475 12.62 -6.26 0.16
C ALA A 475 12.06 -7.50 -0.55
N SER A 476 12.84 -8.58 -0.56
CA SER A 476 12.59 -9.77 -1.37
C SER A 476 12.87 -11.06 -0.59
N CYS A 477 12.39 -12.18 -1.10
CA CYS A 477 12.61 -13.51 -0.50
C CYS A 477 12.61 -14.61 -1.56
N GLU A 478 12.81 -15.86 -1.14
CA GLU A 478 12.55 -17.05 -1.98
C GLU A 478 11.12 -17.02 -2.54
N ARG A 479 10.98 -17.26 -3.86
CA ARG A 479 9.69 -17.44 -4.53
C ARG A 479 9.23 -18.90 -4.45
N ARG A 480 8.01 -19.14 -3.97
CA ARG A 480 7.40 -20.48 -3.95
C ARG A 480 6.85 -20.84 -5.35
N PRO A 481 6.99 -22.09 -5.83
CA PRO A 481 6.40 -22.52 -7.10
C PRO A 481 4.90 -22.24 -7.18
N GLY A 482 4.44 -21.69 -8.31
CA GLY A 482 3.02 -21.37 -8.53
C GLY A 482 2.46 -20.20 -7.71
N ALA A 483 3.30 -19.44 -7.00
CA ALA A 483 2.87 -18.22 -6.30
C ALA A 483 2.50 -17.10 -7.29
N THR A 484 1.33 -16.47 -7.12
CA THR A 484 0.90 -15.32 -7.95
C THR A 484 1.57 -14.02 -7.51
N GLU A 485 2.89 -13.98 -7.63
CA GLU A 485 3.77 -12.87 -7.31
C GLU A 485 4.88 -12.75 -8.37
N GLY A 486 5.18 -11.53 -8.79
CA GLY A 486 6.27 -11.23 -9.72
C GLY A 486 7.65 -11.51 -9.12
N VAL A 487 8.68 -11.40 -9.96
CA VAL A 487 10.08 -11.58 -9.56
C VAL A 487 10.89 -10.32 -9.78
N ASN A 488 11.83 -10.06 -8.87
CA ASN A 488 12.81 -9.00 -9.03
C ASN A 488 14.02 -9.51 -9.83
N VAL A 489 14.44 -8.73 -10.83
CA VAL A 489 15.49 -9.08 -11.79
C VAL A 489 16.50 -7.94 -11.89
N LEU A 490 17.79 -8.27 -12.05
CA LEU A 490 18.75 -7.33 -12.61
C LEU A 490 18.55 -7.32 -14.12
N ILE A 491 18.11 -6.18 -14.67
CA ILE A 491 17.99 -5.98 -16.11
C ILE A 491 19.31 -5.45 -16.66
N GLU A 492 19.73 -6.00 -17.80
CA GLU A 492 20.86 -5.54 -18.59
C GLU A 492 20.36 -5.26 -20.00
N LYS A 493 20.54 -4.04 -20.51
CA LYS A 493 20.16 -3.69 -21.89
C LYS A 493 21.31 -3.05 -22.63
N GLN A 494 21.31 -3.17 -23.96
CA GLN A 494 22.13 -2.35 -24.84
C GLN A 494 21.25 -1.66 -25.89
N ASN A 495 21.30 -0.33 -25.97
CA ASN A 495 20.50 0.43 -26.94
C ASN A 495 21.08 0.31 -28.38
N LEU A 496 20.39 0.88 -29.37
CA LEU A 496 20.86 0.88 -30.77
C LEU A 496 22.21 1.60 -30.97
N GLU A 497 22.56 2.55 -30.13
CA GLU A 497 23.83 3.31 -30.18
C GLU A 497 25.00 2.55 -29.54
N GLY A 498 24.72 1.48 -28.79
CA GLY A 498 25.70 0.64 -28.12
C GLY A 498 25.90 0.94 -26.62
N VAL A 499 25.18 1.92 -26.08
CA VAL A 499 25.18 2.28 -24.65
C VAL A 499 24.47 1.17 -23.85
N TRP A 500 25.06 0.79 -22.71
CA TRP A 500 24.50 -0.19 -21.80
C TRP A 500 23.71 0.47 -20.67
N SER A 501 22.65 -0.19 -20.19
CA SER A 501 21.88 0.27 -19.03
C SER A 501 21.57 -0.87 -18.07
N TYR A 502 21.74 -0.62 -16.76
CA TYR A 502 21.53 -1.59 -15.68
C TYR A 502 20.56 -1.06 -14.62
N GLY A 503 19.77 -1.94 -14.02
CA GLY A 503 18.85 -1.61 -12.93
C GLY A 503 18.17 -2.86 -12.35
N ILE A 504 17.68 -2.79 -11.11
CA ILE A 504 16.83 -3.82 -10.53
C ILE A 504 15.37 -3.42 -10.73
N THR A 505 14.58 -4.28 -11.38
CA THR A 505 13.15 -4.06 -11.68
C THR A 505 12.34 -5.33 -11.42
N CYS A 506 11.00 -5.23 -11.49
CA CYS A 506 10.09 -6.36 -11.30
C CYS A 506 9.46 -6.80 -12.63
N ILE A 507 9.42 -8.11 -12.89
CA ILE A 507 8.58 -8.72 -13.92
C ILE A 507 7.37 -9.36 -13.24
N GLU A 508 6.16 -9.04 -13.70
CA GLU A 508 4.94 -9.62 -13.16
C GLU A 508 4.72 -11.09 -13.58
N TYR A 509 4.11 -11.87 -12.70
CA TYR A 509 3.82 -13.30 -12.93
C TYR A 509 2.91 -13.55 -14.14
N THR A 510 2.11 -12.57 -14.54
CA THR A 510 1.29 -12.60 -15.74
C THR A 510 2.12 -12.53 -17.03
N GLU A 511 3.32 -11.97 -16.98
CA GLU A 511 4.22 -11.69 -18.10
C GLU A 511 5.41 -12.65 -18.22
N PHE A 512 5.55 -13.66 -17.34
CA PHE A 512 6.66 -14.61 -17.36
C PHE A 512 6.85 -15.29 -18.73
N GLU A 513 5.74 -15.71 -19.36
CA GLU A 513 5.71 -16.30 -20.71
C GLU A 513 6.31 -15.36 -21.78
N LYS A 514 6.06 -14.05 -21.67
CA LYS A 514 6.52 -13.00 -22.60
C LYS A 514 8.02 -12.74 -22.46
N TYR A 515 8.58 -12.90 -21.26
CA TYR A 515 10.00 -12.66 -20.97
C TYR A 515 10.86 -13.94 -20.86
N GLY A 516 10.25 -15.12 -20.98
CA GLY A 516 10.96 -16.40 -20.87
C GLY A 516 11.36 -16.78 -19.43
N ILE A 517 10.70 -16.21 -18.43
CA ILE A 517 10.90 -16.57 -17.02
C ILE A 517 10.24 -17.93 -16.76
N LEU A 518 11.01 -18.88 -16.26
CA LEU A 518 10.53 -20.23 -15.92
C LEU A 518 10.05 -20.29 -14.47
N GLU A 519 8.99 -21.07 -14.20
CA GLU A 519 8.60 -21.43 -12.85
C GLU A 519 9.64 -22.37 -12.21
N PRO A 520 10.07 -22.16 -10.96
CA PRO A 520 10.99 -23.06 -10.27
C PRO A 520 10.40 -24.47 -10.11
N THR A 521 11.11 -25.50 -10.59
CA THR A 521 10.70 -26.89 -10.39
C THR A 521 10.94 -27.35 -8.95
N VAL A 522 10.00 -28.14 -8.39
CA VAL A 522 10.13 -28.73 -7.03
C VAL A 522 11.33 -29.67 -6.91
N THR A 523 11.77 -30.28 -8.01
CA THR A 523 13.04 -31.01 -8.09
C THR A 523 14.21 -30.05 -8.25
N GLY A 524 15.23 -30.19 -7.40
CA GLY A 524 16.41 -29.32 -7.32
C GLY A 524 17.37 -29.42 -8.52
N SER A 525 16.89 -28.99 -9.68
CA SER A 525 17.70 -28.78 -10.88
C SER A 525 18.44 -27.44 -10.82
N SER A 526 19.49 -27.27 -11.63
CA SER A 526 20.32 -26.05 -11.69
C SER A 526 19.63 -24.84 -12.34
N GLN A 527 18.32 -24.67 -12.14
CA GLN A 527 17.54 -23.56 -12.69
C GLN A 527 17.80 -22.25 -11.92
N VAL A 528 17.79 -21.16 -12.67
CA VAL A 528 17.97 -19.79 -12.15
C VAL A 528 16.67 -19.35 -11.47
N SER A 529 16.60 -19.52 -10.14
CA SER A 529 15.44 -19.09 -9.34
C SER A 529 15.53 -17.59 -9.05
N TYR A 530 14.59 -16.81 -9.59
CA TYR A 530 14.50 -15.38 -9.33
C TYR A 530 13.72 -15.10 -8.03
N PRO A 531 14.14 -14.11 -7.23
CA PRO A 531 13.53 -13.78 -5.95
C PRO A 531 12.12 -13.17 -6.13
N ALA A 532 11.21 -13.48 -5.20
CA ALA A 532 9.87 -12.92 -5.19
C ALA A 532 9.89 -11.42 -4.86
N ASN A 533 9.16 -10.62 -5.65
CA ASN A 533 8.81 -9.27 -5.27
C ASN A 533 7.71 -9.31 -4.19
N THR A 534 7.99 -8.76 -3.01
CA THR A 534 7.03 -8.71 -1.89
C THR A 534 6.14 -7.48 -1.88
N ASN A 535 6.38 -6.50 -2.77
CA ASN A 535 5.75 -5.17 -2.77
C ASN A 535 5.92 -4.41 -1.44
N ILE A 536 7.05 -4.63 -0.75
CA ILE A 536 7.62 -3.73 0.25
C ILE A 536 8.78 -2.98 -0.42
N LEU A 537 8.64 -1.66 -0.55
CA LEU A 537 9.59 -0.80 -1.24
C LEU A 537 10.09 0.32 -0.32
N TYR A 538 11.32 0.78 -0.55
CA TYR A 538 11.78 2.12 -0.18
C TYR A 538 11.84 2.98 -1.45
N VAL A 539 11.43 4.25 -1.38
CA VAL A 539 11.59 5.22 -2.48
C VAL A 539 12.22 6.52 -1.99
N ASP A 540 13.04 7.14 -2.84
CA ASP A 540 13.38 8.56 -2.74
C ASP A 540 12.23 9.41 -3.31
N LEU A 541 11.76 10.40 -2.55
CA LEU A 541 10.57 11.19 -2.88
C LEU A 541 10.79 12.16 -4.03
N GLN A 542 12.02 12.69 -4.22
CA GLN A 542 12.31 13.53 -5.37
C GLN A 542 12.34 12.68 -6.65
N ALA A 543 13.01 11.53 -6.63
CA ALA A 543 13.13 10.64 -7.77
C ALA A 543 11.78 10.11 -8.27
N VAL A 544 10.83 9.80 -7.37
CA VAL A 544 9.48 9.38 -7.78
C VAL A 544 8.58 10.55 -8.21
N GLU A 545 8.78 11.76 -7.69
CA GLU A 545 8.10 12.96 -8.19
C GLU A 545 8.58 13.34 -9.60
N GLU A 546 9.88 13.25 -9.87
CA GLU A 546 10.49 13.38 -11.20
C GLU A 546 9.97 12.34 -12.21
N VAL A 547 9.30 11.26 -11.75
CA VAL A 547 8.59 10.29 -12.60
C VAL A 547 7.09 10.60 -12.67
N GLY A 548 6.43 10.84 -11.54
CA GLY A 548 4.99 11.13 -11.46
C GLY A 548 4.58 12.38 -12.24
N SER A 549 5.44 13.39 -12.28
CA SER A 549 5.25 14.65 -13.03
C SER A 549 5.35 14.52 -14.56
N ARG A 550 5.76 13.36 -15.10
CA ARG A 550 6.03 13.18 -16.53
C ARG A 550 4.73 13.08 -17.33
N LYS A 551 4.55 14.00 -18.29
CA LYS A 551 3.40 14.05 -19.23
C LYS A 551 3.48 13.01 -20.37
N ASN A 552 3.81 11.77 -20.01
CA ASN A 552 3.83 10.59 -20.87
C ASN A 552 3.65 9.31 -20.02
N ALA A 553 3.53 8.14 -20.66
CA ALA A 553 3.22 6.87 -20.00
C ALA A 553 4.18 6.42 -18.87
N SER A 554 5.37 7.01 -18.73
CA SER A 554 6.32 6.65 -17.66
C SER A 554 5.85 6.98 -16.24
N CYS A 555 4.89 7.91 -16.07
CA CYS A 555 4.21 8.14 -14.78
C CYS A 555 3.17 7.05 -14.43
N LEU A 556 2.86 6.15 -15.37
CA LEU A 556 1.96 5.00 -15.21
C LEU A 556 2.74 3.68 -15.43
N PRO A 557 3.69 3.34 -14.55
CA PRO A 557 4.62 2.23 -14.76
C PRO A 557 3.94 0.85 -14.83
N GLY A 558 4.58 -0.08 -15.56
CA GLY A 558 4.13 -1.47 -15.68
C GLY A 558 2.70 -1.62 -16.22
N MET A 559 2.33 -0.79 -17.21
CA MET A 559 0.98 -0.77 -17.77
C MET A 559 0.70 -2.03 -18.61
N VAL A 560 -0.30 -2.80 -18.19
CA VAL A 560 -0.71 -4.10 -18.73
C VAL A 560 -2.23 -4.20 -18.87
N LEU A 561 -2.71 -5.20 -19.63
CA LEU A 561 -4.13 -5.52 -19.78
C LEU A 561 -4.32 -7.02 -19.46
N ASN A 562 -4.86 -7.33 -18.28
CA ASN A 562 -4.98 -8.71 -17.82
C ASN A 562 -6.28 -9.37 -18.32
N LEU A 563 -6.16 -10.17 -19.38
CA LEU A 563 -7.27 -10.91 -19.99
C LEU A 563 -7.42 -12.36 -19.47
N LYS A 564 -6.58 -12.80 -18.50
CA LYS A 564 -6.57 -14.20 -18.01
C LYS A 564 -7.77 -14.54 -17.09
N LYS A 565 -8.74 -13.63 -16.91
CA LYS A 565 -9.95 -13.83 -16.10
C LYS A 565 -11.13 -13.09 -16.72
N ALA A 566 -12.29 -13.73 -16.76
CA ALA A 566 -13.54 -13.06 -17.12
C ALA A 566 -13.93 -12.01 -16.06
N VAL A 567 -14.71 -11.03 -16.49
CA VAL A 567 -15.17 -9.90 -15.69
C VAL A 567 -16.65 -10.09 -15.38
N SER A 568 -16.98 -10.41 -14.13
CA SER A 568 -18.35 -10.28 -13.61
C SER A 568 -18.79 -8.81 -13.51
N TYR A 569 -20.04 -8.55 -13.87
CA TYR A 569 -20.78 -7.29 -13.69
C TYR A 569 -22.29 -7.59 -13.64
N LEU A 570 -23.10 -6.64 -13.17
CA LEU A 570 -24.56 -6.73 -13.27
C LEU A 570 -25.05 -6.03 -14.55
N ASP A 571 -26.05 -6.58 -15.22
CA ASP A 571 -26.73 -5.93 -16.36
C ASP A 571 -27.87 -4.99 -15.92
N HIS A 572 -28.61 -4.46 -16.91
CA HIS A 572 -29.74 -3.56 -16.72
C HIS A 572 -30.98 -4.22 -16.09
N LEU A 573 -31.03 -5.55 -16.03
CA LEU A 573 -32.08 -6.35 -15.41
C LEU A 573 -31.69 -6.85 -14.00
N GLY A 574 -30.42 -6.69 -13.62
CA GLY A 574 -29.85 -7.14 -12.35
C GLY A 574 -29.28 -8.56 -12.38
N PHE A 575 -29.10 -9.18 -13.55
CA PHE A 575 -28.45 -10.49 -13.66
C PHE A 575 -26.92 -10.37 -13.64
N GLU A 576 -26.23 -11.35 -13.06
CA GLU A 576 -24.76 -11.41 -13.12
C GLU A 576 -24.30 -11.91 -14.49
N CYS A 577 -23.79 -10.98 -15.30
CA CYS A 577 -23.12 -11.26 -16.56
C CYS A 577 -21.61 -11.43 -16.35
N SER A 578 -20.97 -12.23 -17.20
CA SER A 578 -19.52 -12.45 -17.17
C SER A 578 -18.97 -12.43 -18.60
N ALA A 579 -18.03 -11.52 -18.87
CA ALA A 579 -17.49 -11.31 -20.21
C ALA A 579 -15.96 -11.49 -20.24
N ALA A 580 -15.43 -11.93 -21.38
CA ALA A 580 -13.98 -11.91 -21.63
C ALA A 580 -13.52 -10.47 -21.86
N GLY A 581 -12.67 -9.95 -20.97
CA GLY A 581 -12.23 -8.57 -21.01
C GLY A 581 -11.25 -8.22 -19.90
N GLY A 582 -10.82 -6.97 -19.86
CA GLY A 582 -9.89 -6.45 -18.86
C GLY A 582 -9.98 -4.94 -18.75
N ARG A 583 -9.11 -4.32 -17.96
CA ARG A 583 -8.91 -2.85 -17.96
C ARG A 583 -7.43 -2.56 -17.88
N LEU A 584 -7.01 -1.34 -18.21
CA LEU A 584 -5.60 -0.97 -18.04
C LEU A 584 -5.25 -1.03 -16.54
N GLU A 585 -4.28 -1.87 -16.21
CA GLU A 585 -3.68 -1.96 -14.88
C GLU A 585 -2.25 -1.43 -14.96
N CYS A 586 -1.82 -0.63 -13.98
CA CYS A 586 -0.43 -0.25 -13.79
C CYS A 586 0.06 -0.73 -12.42
N THR A 587 1.38 -0.94 -12.27
CA THR A 587 2.01 -1.56 -11.09
C THR A 587 3.00 -0.61 -10.45
N MET A 588 3.07 -0.60 -9.11
CA MET A 588 3.84 0.42 -8.39
C MET A 588 5.35 0.15 -8.44
N GLN A 589 5.73 -1.12 -8.32
CA GLN A 589 7.09 -1.65 -8.37
C GLN A 589 7.82 -1.33 -9.68
N ASN A 590 7.11 -1.25 -10.81
CA ASN A 590 7.69 -0.95 -12.11
C ASN A 590 8.10 0.54 -12.28
N ILE A 591 7.95 1.38 -11.25
CA ILE A 591 8.64 2.68 -11.25
C ILE A 591 10.16 2.52 -11.41
N ALA A 592 10.69 1.37 -10.97
CA ALA A 592 12.04 0.87 -11.24
C ALA A 592 12.51 1.02 -12.70
N ASP A 593 11.62 0.85 -13.68
CA ASP A 593 11.97 0.93 -15.10
C ASP A 593 12.41 2.36 -15.53
N ASN A 594 12.27 3.35 -14.64
CA ASN A 594 12.76 4.72 -14.80
C ASN A 594 14.13 4.97 -14.14
N PHE A 595 14.65 4.03 -13.35
CA PHE A 595 15.85 4.19 -12.52
C PHE A 595 16.96 3.22 -12.97
N VAL A 596 17.44 3.43 -14.19
CA VAL A 596 18.56 2.67 -14.78
C VAL A 596 19.81 3.53 -14.92
N ASN A 597 20.95 2.97 -14.51
CA ASN A 597 22.26 3.60 -14.63
C ASN A 597 22.88 3.23 -16.00
N MET A 598 23.44 4.22 -16.70
CA MET A 598 23.95 4.05 -18.08
C MET A 598 25.48 4.07 -18.14
N TYR A 599 26.05 3.19 -18.98
CA TYR A 599 27.49 2.97 -19.10
C TYR A 599 27.90 2.79 -20.58
N ASN A 600 29.08 3.28 -20.93
CA ASN A 600 29.63 3.18 -22.31
C ASN A 600 30.26 1.80 -22.61
N TYR A 601 30.19 0.85 -21.67
CA TYR A 601 30.75 -0.49 -21.74
C TYR A 601 29.84 -1.46 -20.98
N ARG A 602 29.98 -2.76 -21.27
CA ARG A 602 29.27 -3.82 -20.55
C ARG A 602 29.92 -4.02 -19.17
N CYS A 603 29.14 -3.94 -18.10
CA CYS A 603 29.63 -4.09 -16.74
C CYS A 603 29.80 -5.56 -16.33
N GLY A 604 30.64 -5.80 -15.33
CA GLY A 604 30.83 -7.11 -14.71
C GLY A 604 29.90 -7.35 -13.51
N LYS A 605 30.10 -8.48 -12.83
CA LYS A 605 29.40 -8.80 -11.56
C LYS A 605 29.71 -7.79 -10.46
N GLY A 606 28.73 -7.45 -9.63
CA GLY A 606 28.88 -6.54 -8.48
C GLY A 606 28.49 -5.09 -8.77
N ILE A 607 28.11 -4.78 -10.01
CA ILE A 607 27.61 -3.47 -10.43
C ILE A 607 26.38 -3.04 -9.62
N GLU A 608 25.61 -3.99 -9.09
CA GLU A 608 24.43 -3.77 -8.24
C GLU A 608 24.71 -2.89 -7.00
N SER A 609 25.97 -2.86 -6.53
CA SER A 609 26.38 -1.95 -5.45
C SER A 609 26.38 -0.47 -5.86
N GLU A 610 26.63 -0.17 -7.13
CA GLU A 610 26.68 1.19 -7.69
C GLU A 610 25.30 1.71 -8.10
N LEU A 611 24.37 0.83 -8.50
CA LEU A 611 23.07 1.19 -9.10
C LEU A 611 22.18 2.04 -8.19
N ASP A 612 21.34 2.88 -8.78
CA ASP A 612 20.30 3.68 -8.10
C ASP A 612 19.22 2.79 -7.43
N THR A 613 19.07 1.56 -7.93
CA THR A 613 18.12 0.53 -7.54
C THR A 613 18.83 -0.58 -6.76
N PHE A 614 18.29 -1.00 -5.61
CA PHE A 614 18.91 -2.05 -4.76
C PHE A 614 17.88 -3.06 -4.22
N ILE A 615 18.38 -4.16 -3.66
CA ILE A 615 17.56 -5.26 -3.13
C ILE A 615 18.14 -5.81 -1.81
N VAL A 616 17.25 -6.19 -0.89
CA VAL A 616 17.59 -6.93 0.34
C VAL A 616 16.79 -8.22 0.42
N TYR A 617 17.38 -9.25 1.02
CA TYR A 617 16.83 -10.58 1.17
C TYR A 617 16.69 -10.99 2.64
N ASN A 618 15.61 -11.70 2.96
CA ASN A 618 15.39 -12.35 4.26
C ASN A 618 14.39 -13.52 4.10
N GLU A 619 14.21 -14.31 5.15
CA GLU A 619 13.25 -15.41 5.26
C GLU A 619 11.84 -14.99 4.85
N ARG A 620 11.20 -15.79 3.98
CA ARG A 620 9.87 -15.49 3.45
C ARG A 620 8.83 -15.19 4.55
N LYS A 621 8.81 -15.95 5.64
CA LYS A 621 7.86 -15.77 6.76
C LYS A 621 8.03 -14.45 7.52
N ARG A 622 9.16 -13.74 7.32
CA ARG A 622 9.42 -12.41 7.89
C ARG A 622 9.09 -11.28 6.91
N VAL A 623 9.35 -11.48 5.62
CA VAL A 623 9.11 -10.45 4.58
C VAL A 623 7.68 -10.48 4.03
N THR A 624 7.11 -11.66 3.77
CA THR A 624 5.78 -11.76 3.14
C THR A 624 4.94 -12.97 3.58
N SER A 625 3.85 -12.65 4.28
CA SER A 625 2.70 -13.54 4.46
C SER A 625 1.45 -12.67 4.49
N SER A 626 0.54 -12.88 3.55
CA SER A 626 -0.52 -11.91 3.24
C SER A 626 -1.93 -12.52 3.29
N ALA A 627 -2.85 -11.88 4.00
CA ALA A 627 -4.28 -12.22 3.94
C ALA A 627 -4.92 -11.59 2.67
N LYS A 628 -5.00 -12.36 1.56
CA LYS A 628 -5.51 -11.88 0.26
C LYS A 628 -6.65 -12.72 -0.33
N ARG A 629 -6.92 -13.93 0.18
CA ARG A 629 -8.02 -14.78 -0.28
C ARG A 629 -8.57 -15.70 0.82
N LYS A 630 -9.82 -16.11 0.71
CA LYS A 630 -10.43 -17.15 1.53
C LYS A 630 -9.82 -18.52 1.18
N LEU A 631 -9.65 -19.38 2.19
CA LEU A 631 -9.38 -20.81 1.99
C LEU A 631 -10.63 -21.46 1.36
N LYS A 632 -10.46 -22.29 0.32
CA LYS A 632 -11.58 -23.04 -0.29
C LYS A 632 -11.64 -24.45 0.30
N SER A 633 -12.84 -25.02 0.39
CA SER A 633 -13.07 -26.41 0.84
C SER A 633 -12.25 -27.46 0.07
N GLU A 634 -12.03 -27.25 -1.22
CA GLU A 634 -11.26 -28.13 -2.10
C GLU A 634 -9.75 -27.83 -2.09
N ASP A 635 -9.32 -26.67 -1.59
CA ASP A 635 -7.94 -26.18 -1.70
C ASP A 635 -7.18 -26.30 -0.38
N ARG A 636 -6.21 -27.22 -0.32
CA ARG A 636 -5.31 -27.38 0.83
C ARG A 636 -4.18 -26.34 0.87
N SER A 637 -4.12 -25.41 -0.08
CA SER A 637 -3.11 -24.35 -0.08
C SER A 637 -3.47 -23.22 0.88
N LEU A 638 -2.77 -23.16 2.02
CA LEU A 638 -2.76 -22.02 2.93
C LEU A 638 -2.12 -20.75 2.33
N HIS A 639 -1.57 -20.80 1.10
CA HIS A 639 -0.85 -19.66 0.54
C HIS A 639 -1.78 -18.47 0.29
N GLN A 640 -1.45 -17.35 0.93
CA GLN A 640 -2.19 -16.08 0.93
C GLN A 640 -3.59 -16.09 1.59
N THR A 641 -3.87 -17.07 2.47
CA THR A 641 -5.10 -17.06 3.29
C THR A 641 -4.83 -16.53 4.71
N PRO A 642 -5.85 -16.02 5.44
CA PRO A 642 -5.70 -15.61 6.83
C PRO A 642 -5.17 -16.72 7.75
N GLU A 643 -5.59 -17.97 7.50
CA GLU A 643 -5.11 -19.16 8.22
C GLU A 643 -3.61 -19.39 8.00
N GLY A 644 -3.13 -19.17 6.76
CA GLY A 644 -1.72 -19.31 6.41
C GLY A 644 -0.84 -18.19 6.95
N SER A 645 -1.34 -16.95 6.99
CA SER A 645 -0.62 -15.85 7.63
C SER A 645 -0.60 -15.97 9.15
N LEU A 646 -1.64 -16.52 9.79
CA LEU A 646 -1.59 -16.86 11.22
C LEU A 646 -0.51 -17.91 11.50
N LEU A 647 -0.46 -18.97 10.68
CA LEU A 647 0.54 -20.04 10.80
C LEU A 647 1.98 -19.50 10.69
N ASP A 648 2.24 -18.56 9.78
CA ASP A 648 3.57 -17.92 9.68
C ASP A 648 3.86 -16.97 10.87
N ILE A 649 2.85 -16.28 11.45
CA ILE A 649 3.03 -15.52 12.70
C ILE A 649 3.36 -16.45 13.88
N MET A 650 2.68 -17.59 14.02
CA MET A 650 3.00 -18.57 15.09
C MET A 650 4.41 -19.15 14.93
N ARG A 651 4.86 -19.39 13.69
CA ARG A 651 6.25 -19.79 13.38
C ARG A 651 7.25 -18.69 13.74
N ASN A 652 6.91 -17.42 13.57
CA ASN A 652 7.77 -16.31 13.98
C ASN A 652 7.81 -16.17 15.52
N ALA A 653 6.68 -16.36 16.22
CA ALA A 653 6.64 -16.34 17.69
C ALA A 653 7.47 -17.48 18.31
N HIS A 654 7.39 -18.70 17.76
CA HIS A 654 8.26 -19.82 18.12
C HIS A 654 9.75 -19.48 17.92
N ASP A 655 10.14 -19.01 16.74
CA ASP A 655 11.54 -18.69 16.41
C ASP A 655 12.10 -17.52 17.24
N LEU A 656 11.23 -16.62 17.70
CA LEU A 656 11.58 -15.50 18.58
C LEU A 656 11.82 -15.99 20.02
N LEU A 657 10.87 -16.73 20.59
CA LEU A 657 10.86 -17.08 22.02
C LEU A 657 11.74 -18.29 22.36
N SER A 658 11.89 -19.26 21.45
CA SER A 658 12.86 -20.35 21.62
C SER A 658 14.30 -19.83 21.76
N ARG A 659 14.62 -18.72 21.07
CA ARG A 659 15.90 -17.99 21.19
C ARG A 659 16.02 -17.15 22.48
N CYS A 660 15.05 -17.24 23.38
CA CYS A 660 15.04 -16.65 24.74
C CYS A 660 15.18 -17.71 25.85
N SER A 661 15.48 -18.97 25.49
CA SER A 661 15.46 -20.14 26.38
C SER A 661 14.07 -20.44 26.97
N ILE A 662 13.01 -20.07 26.26
CA ILE A 662 11.63 -20.44 26.58
C ILE A 662 11.28 -21.72 25.80
N ASP A 663 10.77 -22.75 26.47
CA ASP A 663 10.22 -23.92 25.77
C ASP A 663 8.86 -23.57 25.14
N VAL A 664 8.74 -23.74 23.82
CA VAL A 664 7.56 -23.36 23.04
C VAL A 664 7.32 -24.44 21.97
N PRO A 665 6.11 -25.02 21.85
CA PRO A 665 5.80 -26.10 20.91
C PRO A 665 6.24 -25.81 19.47
N MET A 666 6.99 -26.74 18.88
CA MET A 666 7.40 -26.62 17.48
C MET A 666 6.18 -26.58 16.55
N VAL A 667 6.06 -25.49 15.77
CA VAL A 667 4.96 -25.31 14.82
C VAL A 667 5.20 -26.19 13.58
N LYS A 668 4.35 -27.21 13.45
CA LYS A 668 4.43 -28.30 12.46
C LYS A 668 4.24 -27.84 11.00
N ASP A 669 4.25 -28.78 10.05
CA ASP A 669 4.01 -28.49 8.64
C ASP A 669 2.55 -28.09 8.36
N ASN A 670 2.31 -27.58 7.14
CA ASN A 670 1.01 -27.05 6.72
C ASN A 670 -0.11 -28.11 6.74
N SER A 671 0.23 -29.38 6.52
CA SER A 671 -0.71 -30.50 6.51
C SER A 671 -1.20 -30.79 7.92
N GLU A 672 -0.31 -30.87 8.92
CA GLU A 672 -0.73 -31.09 10.31
C GLU A 672 -1.57 -29.94 10.84
N TYR A 673 -1.17 -28.69 10.57
CA TYR A 673 -1.95 -27.49 10.93
C TYR A 673 -3.40 -27.52 10.38
N LEU A 674 -3.60 -28.01 9.15
CA LEU A 674 -4.94 -28.18 8.57
C LEU A 674 -5.80 -29.24 9.27
N HIS A 675 -5.21 -30.16 10.05
CA HIS A 675 -5.95 -31.17 10.82
C HIS A 675 -6.07 -30.83 12.31
N SER A 676 -5.10 -30.12 12.89
CA SER A 676 -5.02 -29.85 14.34
C SER A 676 -5.19 -28.40 14.76
N GLY A 677 -5.23 -27.45 13.82
CA GLY A 677 -5.18 -26.02 14.14
C GLY A 677 -3.80 -25.55 14.66
N PRO A 678 -3.71 -24.29 15.14
CA PRO A 678 -2.48 -23.76 15.73
C PRO A 678 -2.16 -24.44 17.08
N PRO A 679 -0.88 -24.68 17.41
CA PRO A 679 -0.49 -25.35 18.66
C PRO A 679 -0.55 -24.45 19.90
N PHE A 680 -0.71 -23.14 19.72
CA PHE A 680 -0.86 -22.07 20.72
C PHE A 680 -1.37 -20.82 20.00
N LEU A 681 -1.74 -19.75 20.72
CA LEU A 681 -1.85 -18.39 20.17
C LEU A 681 -0.92 -17.44 20.91
N ILE A 682 0.01 -16.78 20.20
CA ILE A 682 0.93 -15.80 20.81
C ILE A 682 0.84 -14.49 20.02
N PHE A 683 0.38 -13.43 20.68
CA PHE A 683 0.22 -12.10 20.13
C PHE A 683 0.97 -11.06 20.98
N LEU A 684 1.92 -10.38 20.35
CA LEU A 684 2.86 -9.46 21.00
C LEU A 684 2.68 -8.05 20.41
N HIS A 685 2.46 -7.04 21.26
CA HIS A 685 2.35 -5.65 20.80
C HIS A 685 3.66 -5.20 20.13
N PRO A 686 3.65 -4.66 18.89
CA PRO A 686 4.89 -4.32 18.18
C PRO A 686 5.85 -3.38 18.94
N ALA A 687 5.33 -2.50 19.80
CA ALA A 687 6.13 -1.60 20.64
C ALA A 687 6.87 -2.26 21.83
N LEU A 688 6.69 -3.57 22.08
CA LEU A 688 7.66 -4.35 22.88
C LEU A 688 9.07 -4.17 22.30
N GLY A 689 9.15 -4.14 20.96
CA GLY A 689 10.31 -3.76 20.17
C GLY A 689 10.07 -4.19 18.72
N PRO A 690 10.06 -3.28 17.72
CA PRO A 690 9.82 -3.67 16.32
C PRO A 690 10.93 -4.55 15.72
N PHE A 691 12.06 -4.73 16.45
CA PHE A 691 13.14 -5.66 16.10
C PHE A 691 13.20 -6.79 17.12
N TRP A 692 13.36 -8.03 16.64
CA TRP A 692 13.31 -9.23 17.46
C TRP A 692 14.34 -9.20 18.60
N ASP A 693 15.57 -8.76 18.34
CA ASP A 693 16.61 -8.71 19.38
C ASP A 693 16.35 -7.67 20.49
N ILE A 694 15.41 -6.74 20.30
CA ILE A 694 14.88 -5.88 21.38
C ILE A 694 13.86 -6.65 22.22
N ILE A 695 12.94 -7.40 21.59
CA ILE A 695 11.97 -8.23 22.30
C ILE A 695 12.69 -9.32 23.12
N ARG A 696 13.72 -9.95 22.55
CA ARG A 696 14.52 -11.00 23.20
C ARG A 696 15.23 -10.57 24.48
N GLN A 697 15.37 -9.26 24.74
CA GLN A 697 15.92 -8.74 26.00
C GLN A 697 14.85 -8.59 27.11
N LYS A 698 13.57 -8.71 26.77
CA LYS A 698 12.42 -8.64 27.69
C LYS A 698 11.85 -10.02 28.07
N PHE A 699 12.36 -11.09 27.45
CA PHE A 699 11.92 -12.47 27.64
C PHE A 699 13.12 -13.34 27.98
N ILE A 700 13.12 -14.00 29.15
CA ILE A 700 14.23 -14.80 29.66
C ILE A 700 13.69 -16.05 30.34
N GLY A 701 13.84 -17.24 29.74
CA GLY A 701 13.52 -18.51 30.41
C GLY A 701 12.03 -18.81 30.65
N GLY A 702 11.73 -20.06 31.00
CA GLY A 702 10.37 -20.55 31.27
C GLY A 702 9.77 -21.38 30.12
N SER A 703 8.44 -21.41 30.00
CA SER A 703 7.73 -22.22 29.00
C SER A 703 6.33 -21.70 28.64
N VAL A 704 5.83 -22.12 27.47
CA VAL A 704 4.45 -21.91 27.01
C VAL A 704 3.91 -23.24 26.50
N SER A 705 3.03 -23.91 27.25
CA SER A 705 2.47 -25.23 26.90
C SER A 705 1.67 -25.23 25.59
N LYS A 706 1.55 -26.41 24.97
CA LYS A 706 0.62 -26.62 23.84
C LYS A 706 -0.82 -26.35 24.29
N GLY A 707 -1.56 -25.56 23.52
CA GLY A 707 -2.92 -25.11 23.85
C GLY A 707 -2.96 -23.77 24.61
N SER A 708 -1.80 -23.19 24.93
CA SER A 708 -1.75 -21.90 25.64
C SER A 708 -2.06 -20.70 24.74
N GLU A 709 -2.44 -19.61 25.39
CA GLU A 709 -2.63 -18.30 24.78
C GLU A 709 -1.81 -17.25 25.54
N LEU A 710 -1.04 -16.44 24.82
CA LEU A 710 -0.29 -15.30 25.36
C LEU A 710 -0.63 -14.03 24.58
N GLN A 711 -1.25 -13.04 25.25
CA GLN A 711 -1.48 -11.71 24.71
C GLN A 711 -0.72 -10.67 25.55
N ILE A 712 0.18 -9.91 24.92
CA ILE A 712 0.95 -8.85 25.58
C ILE A 712 0.68 -7.50 24.89
N GLU A 713 -0.27 -6.73 25.43
CA GLU A 713 -0.64 -5.37 24.99
C GLU A 713 -0.05 -4.31 25.93
N VAL A 714 1.26 -4.42 26.19
CA VAL A 714 2.05 -3.50 27.02
C VAL A 714 3.49 -3.41 26.47
N ALA A 715 4.13 -2.24 26.47
CA ALA A 715 5.50 -2.07 25.96
C ALA A 715 6.59 -2.22 27.02
N GLU A 716 6.37 -1.71 28.23
CA GLU A 716 7.26 -1.86 29.39
C GLU A 716 6.94 -3.20 30.08
N PHE A 717 7.55 -4.27 29.58
CA PHE A 717 7.29 -5.65 29.99
C PHE A 717 8.57 -6.37 30.39
N LEU A 718 8.49 -7.27 31.38
CA LEU A 718 9.50 -8.29 31.67
C LEU A 718 8.84 -9.64 31.91
N TRP A 719 9.22 -10.63 31.11
CA TRP A 719 9.00 -12.06 31.33
C TRP A 719 10.32 -12.68 31.78
N LYS A 720 10.36 -13.24 32.99
CA LYS A 720 11.50 -14.00 33.49
C LYS A 720 11.05 -15.30 34.17
N ASP A 721 11.53 -16.43 33.66
CA ASP A 721 11.33 -17.77 34.23
C ASP A 721 9.84 -18.07 34.51
N VAL A 722 8.98 -17.71 33.54
CA VAL A 722 7.52 -17.86 33.65
C VAL A 722 7.07 -19.13 32.91
N GLU A 723 6.24 -19.94 33.57
CA GLU A 723 5.59 -21.11 32.98
C GLU A 723 4.11 -20.79 32.71
N LEU A 724 3.66 -20.95 31.46
CA LEU A 724 2.28 -20.71 31.06
C LEU A 724 1.63 -21.98 30.51
N ASP A 725 0.55 -22.40 31.17
CA ASP A 725 -0.33 -23.49 30.77
C ASP A 725 -1.78 -22.96 30.77
N GLY A 726 -2.33 -22.67 29.58
CA GLY A 726 -3.62 -21.99 29.42
C GLY A 726 -3.50 -20.54 28.94
N SER A 727 -4.45 -19.67 29.29
CA SER A 727 -4.51 -18.28 28.79
C SER A 727 -3.92 -17.25 29.77
N LEU A 728 -3.04 -16.39 29.25
CA LEU A 728 -2.55 -15.15 29.88
C LEU A 728 -2.81 -13.95 28.95
N ILE A 729 -3.51 -12.96 29.46
CA ILE A 729 -3.91 -11.75 28.72
C ILE A 729 -3.49 -10.51 29.51
N ILE A 730 -2.63 -9.67 28.94
CA ILE A 730 -2.15 -8.44 29.58
C ILE A 730 -2.53 -7.24 28.72
N LEU A 731 -3.34 -6.33 29.25
CA LEU A 731 -3.84 -5.13 28.57
C LEU A 731 -3.40 -3.87 29.31
N ALA A 732 -3.00 -2.83 28.58
CA ALA A 732 -2.75 -1.49 29.14
C ALA A 732 -3.43 -0.40 28.32
N ASP A 733 -4.03 0.59 28.99
CA ASP A 733 -4.65 1.75 28.32
C ASP A 733 -3.59 2.62 27.63
N ASN A 734 -2.52 2.95 28.37
CA ASN A 734 -1.38 3.71 27.87
C ASN A 734 -0.23 2.75 27.54
N ILE A 735 -0.12 2.28 26.29
CA ILE A 735 0.90 1.28 25.92
C ILE A 735 2.29 1.91 25.69
N MET A 736 2.36 3.10 25.11
CA MET A 736 3.60 3.75 24.63
C MET A 736 3.84 5.15 25.23
N GLY A 737 3.02 5.55 26.20
CA GLY A 737 2.92 6.92 26.68
C GLY A 737 1.45 7.32 26.86
N SER A 738 1.20 8.61 27.10
CA SER A 738 -0.12 9.12 27.53
C SER A 738 -0.71 10.11 26.54
N THR A 739 -2.04 10.10 26.44
CA THR A 739 -2.80 10.87 25.46
C THR A 739 -3.25 12.22 26.03
N LYS A 740 -3.12 13.30 25.26
CA LYS A 740 -3.48 14.68 25.66
C LYS A 740 -4.20 15.40 24.52
N LYS A 741 -5.20 16.23 24.84
CA LYS A 741 -5.90 17.03 23.82
C LYS A 741 -5.00 18.12 23.23
N ASN A 742 -4.97 18.23 21.91
CA ASN A 742 -4.31 19.33 21.21
C ASN A 742 -5.21 20.60 21.15
N LYS A 743 -4.74 21.63 20.45
CA LYS A 743 -5.48 22.91 20.29
C LYS A 743 -6.81 22.77 19.53
N ASN A 744 -6.98 21.72 18.74
CA ASN A 744 -8.18 21.42 17.96
C ASN A 744 -9.18 20.55 18.75
N GLY A 745 -8.75 19.98 19.89
CA GLY A 745 -9.53 19.06 20.72
C GLY A 745 -9.32 17.56 20.41
N GLU A 746 -8.56 17.24 19.35
CA GLU A 746 -8.12 15.87 19.00
C GLU A 746 -7.26 15.28 20.13
N GLN A 747 -7.43 14.00 20.43
CA GLN A 747 -6.61 13.28 21.39
C GLN A 747 -5.29 12.87 20.75
N ILE A 748 -4.16 13.39 21.23
CA ILE A 748 -2.82 13.10 20.68
C ILE A 748 -2.00 12.26 21.65
N LEU A 749 -1.47 11.13 21.18
CA LEU A 749 -0.56 10.27 21.91
C LEU A 749 0.81 10.93 22.03
N HIS A 750 1.24 11.20 23.27
CA HIS A 750 2.60 11.63 23.56
C HIS A 750 3.42 10.43 24.05
N TYR A 751 4.47 10.08 23.31
CA TYR A 751 5.39 9.02 23.72
C TYR A 751 6.12 9.45 25.00
N GLY A 752 6.27 8.51 25.94
CA GLY A 752 6.81 8.79 27.26
C GLY A 752 6.81 7.59 28.16
N ALA A 753 7.32 7.77 29.38
CA ALA A 753 7.31 6.73 30.41
C ALA A 753 5.99 6.64 31.19
N ARG A 754 5.03 7.57 31.01
CA ARG A 754 3.69 7.42 31.61
C ARG A 754 2.86 6.39 30.83
N CYS A 755 3.00 5.12 31.19
CA CYS A 755 2.44 3.95 30.52
C CYS A 755 2.21 2.80 31.51
N GLY A 756 1.41 1.80 31.12
CA GLY A 756 1.25 0.57 31.91
C GLY A 756 2.55 -0.27 31.94
N ARG A 757 2.79 -1.01 33.03
CA ARG A 757 3.93 -1.94 33.17
C ARG A 757 3.49 -3.30 33.67
N CYS A 758 4.14 -4.35 33.21
CA CYS A 758 4.00 -5.68 33.82
C CYS A 758 5.35 -6.40 33.98
N ARG A 759 5.59 -6.94 35.18
CA ARG A 759 6.81 -7.67 35.56
C ARG A 759 6.44 -9.04 36.14
N LEU A 760 6.82 -10.10 35.44
CA LEU A 760 6.60 -11.48 35.85
C LEU A 760 7.97 -12.16 36.08
N GLN A 761 8.18 -12.68 37.29
CA GLN A 761 9.41 -13.37 37.70
C GLN A 761 9.10 -14.69 38.41
N SER A 762 9.57 -15.83 37.92
CA SER A 762 9.31 -17.15 38.53
C SER A 762 7.80 -17.46 38.69
N VAL A 763 6.96 -17.04 37.73
CA VAL A 763 5.49 -17.16 37.84
C VAL A 763 5.01 -18.40 37.10
N LYS A 764 4.18 -19.22 37.73
CA LYS A 764 3.51 -20.37 37.07
C LYS A 764 2.02 -20.11 36.94
N ILE A 765 1.50 -20.11 35.72
CA ILE A 765 0.08 -19.94 35.39
C ILE A 765 -0.46 -21.28 34.89
N VAL A 766 -1.56 -21.75 35.49
CA VAL A 766 -2.28 -22.97 35.06
C VAL A 766 -3.79 -22.71 35.06
N ASN A 767 -4.42 -22.69 33.89
CA ASN A 767 -5.88 -22.54 33.75
C ASN A 767 -6.39 -23.24 32.47
N GLU A 768 -7.71 -23.50 32.39
CA GLU A 768 -8.32 -24.24 31.26
C GLU A 768 -8.24 -23.48 29.91
N GLY A 769 -7.95 -22.18 29.91
CA GLY A 769 -7.61 -21.40 28.71
C GLY A 769 -8.71 -21.35 27.63
N ILE A 770 -8.29 -21.43 26.36
CA ILE A 770 -9.18 -21.47 25.18
C ILE A 770 -9.92 -22.81 25.13
N ASN A 771 -11.24 -22.78 24.89
CA ASN A 771 -11.99 -23.99 24.55
C ASN A 771 -11.68 -24.39 23.10
N TRP A 772 -10.56 -25.09 22.89
CA TRP A 772 -10.09 -25.57 21.58
C TRP A 772 -11.06 -26.52 20.87
N SER A 773 -12.07 -27.06 21.58
CA SER A 773 -13.11 -27.90 21.01
C SER A 773 -14.30 -27.13 20.44
N SER A 774 -14.43 -25.82 20.73
CA SER A 774 -15.56 -25.02 20.28
C SER A 774 -15.54 -24.84 18.76
N PRO A 775 -16.60 -25.25 18.03
CA PRO A 775 -16.68 -25.10 16.57
C PRO A 775 -16.85 -23.63 16.13
N ASN A 776 -17.07 -22.72 17.07
CA ASN A 776 -17.23 -21.28 16.82
C ASN A 776 -15.88 -20.54 16.69
N ASN A 777 -14.77 -21.15 17.13
CA ASN A 777 -13.45 -20.50 17.15
C ASN A 777 -12.94 -20.17 15.74
N VAL A 778 -12.64 -18.89 15.49
CA VAL A 778 -11.96 -18.42 14.28
C VAL A 778 -10.59 -17.86 14.65
N TYR A 779 -9.63 -18.76 14.86
CA TYR A 779 -8.29 -18.47 15.40
C TYR A 779 -7.54 -17.30 14.71
N TRP A 780 -7.71 -17.10 13.40
CA TRP A 780 -7.06 -16.00 12.68
C TRP A 780 -7.75 -14.64 12.83
N LYS A 781 -9.06 -14.62 13.14
CA LYS A 781 -9.72 -13.42 13.67
C LYS A 781 -9.34 -13.16 15.12
N HIS A 782 -8.90 -14.21 15.83
CA HIS A 782 -8.76 -14.28 17.29
C HIS A 782 -10.12 -14.18 18.03
N ASP A 783 -11.17 -14.52 17.31
CA ASP A 783 -12.53 -14.73 17.80
C ASP A 783 -12.58 -16.15 18.40
N VAL A 784 -12.36 -16.27 19.71
CA VAL A 784 -12.18 -17.55 20.41
C VAL A 784 -12.85 -17.59 21.78
N GLU A 785 -13.46 -18.74 22.08
CA GLU A 785 -14.11 -19.06 23.36
C GLU A 785 -13.06 -19.46 24.41
N ARG A 786 -13.25 -19.05 25.68
CA ARG A 786 -12.35 -19.37 26.79
C ARG A 786 -13.14 -19.90 27.98
N SER A 787 -12.63 -20.97 28.58
CA SER A 787 -13.14 -21.55 29.83
C SER A 787 -12.61 -20.76 31.04
N GLU A 788 -11.32 -20.40 31.01
CA GLU A 788 -10.64 -19.63 32.04
C GLU A 788 -9.54 -18.75 31.43
N SER A 789 -9.04 -17.77 32.18
CA SER A 789 -7.82 -17.03 31.85
C SER A 789 -7.22 -16.35 33.08
N VAL A 790 -5.92 -16.01 33.03
CA VAL A 790 -5.36 -14.94 33.85
C VAL A 790 -5.37 -13.66 33.02
N LYS A 791 -6.17 -12.68 33.42
CA LYS A 791 -6.26 -11.36 32.77
C LYS A 791 -5.70 -10.27 33.68
N ILE A 792 -4.78 -9.46 33.17
CA ILE A 792 -4.20 -8.29 33.83
C ILE A 792 -4.62 -7.05 33.03
N ILE A 793 -5.17 -6.04 33.69
CA ILE A 793 -5.64 -4.79 33.09
C ILE A 793 -4.96 -3.61 33.81
N LEU A 794 -4.24 -2.78 33.05
CA LEU A 794 -3.39 -1.70 33.55
C LEU A 794 -3.95 -0.35 33.11
N HIS A 795 -4.61 0.36 34.02
CA HIS A 795 -5.16 1.68 33.74
C HIS A 795 -4.09 2.77 33.87
N GLY A 796 -4.03 3.69 32.91
CA GLY A 796 -3.11 4.83 32.97
C GLY A 796 -1.62 4.42 33.12
N ASN A 797 -0.99 4.79 34.22
CA ASN A 797 0.41 4.46 34.58
C ASN A 797 0.50 3.27 35.56
N ALA A 798 -0.50 2.39 35.60
CA ALA A 798 -0.54 1.24 36.49
C ALA A 798 0.62 0.25 36.28
N GLU A 799 1.03 -0.40 37.36
CA GLU A 799 2.11 -1.38 37.38
C GLU A 799 1.64 -2.70 38.00
N PHE A 800 1.87 -3.83 37.33
CA PHE A 800 1.62 -5.16 37.90
C PHE A 800 2.91 -5.94 38.05
N GLU A 801 3.14 -6.51 39.23
CA GLU A 801 4.32 -7.31 39.54
C GLU A 801 3.88 -8.62 40.19
N ALA A 802 4.28 -9.76 39.63
CA ALA A 802 4.12 -11.05 40.28
C ALA A 802 5.47 -11.76 40.37
N LYS A 803 5.82 -12.23 41.57
CA LYS A 803 7.11 -12.86 41.83
C LYS A 803 6.98 -14.13 42.68
N ASP A 804 7.60 -15.21 42.20
CA ASP A 804 7.68 -16.52 42.89
C ASP A 804 6.28 -17.10 43.24
N VAL A 805 5.28 -16.88 42.35
CA VAL A 805 3.84 -17.14 42.57
C VAL A 805 3.28 -18.20 41.62
N VAL A 806 2.38 -19.04 42.12
CA VAL A 806 1.54 -19.95 41.31
C VAL A 806 0.10 -19.42 41.21
N LEU A 807 -0.33 -19.06 40.00
CA LEU A 807 -1.71 -18.68 39.67
C LEU A 807 -2.44 -19.91 39.09
N LYS A 808 -3.55 -20.30 39.71
CA LYS A 808 -4.38 -21.43 39.26
C LYS A 808 -5.83 -21.02 39.04
N GLY A 809 -6.40 -21.45 37.92
CA GLY A 809 -7.77 -21.13 37.52
C GLY A 809 -7.93 -19.73 36.94
N ASN A 810 -9.18 -19.29 36.79
CA ASN A 810 -9.52 -17.96 36.26
C ASN A 810 -9.26 -16.81 37.25
N HIS A 811 -8.49 -15.79 36.84
CA HIS A 811 -8.20 -14.56 37.63
C HIS A 811 -8.33 -13.31 36.77
N VAL A 812 -8.81 -12.21 37.36
CA VAL A 812 -8.79 -10.88 36.74
C VAL A 812 -8.16 -9.89 37.73
N PHE A 813 -7.09 -9.23 37.30
CA PHE A 813 -6.34 -8.23 38.07
C PHE A 813 -6.48 -6.86 37.40
N GLU A 814 -7.38 -6.03 37.90
CA GLU A 814 -7.53 -4.64 37.46
C GLU A 814 -6.69 -3.72 38.36
N VAL A 815 -5.75 -2.99 37.76
CA VAL A 815 -4.82 -2.09 38.47
C VAL A 815 -5.14 -0.64 38.09
N PRO A 816 -5.60 0.21 39.05
CA PRO A 816 -5.95 1.61 38.77
C PRO A 816 -4.75 2.51 38.41
N ASP A 817 -5.00 3.65 37.75
CA ASP A 817 -3.97 4.65 37.44
C ASP A 817 -3.23 5.11 38.70
N GLY A 818 -1.90 5.21 38.59
CA GLY A 818 -1.02 5.56 39.70
C GLY A 818 -0.93 4.50 40.81
N GLN A 819 -1.34 3.24 40.60
CA GLN A 819 -1.16 2.14 41.55
C GLN A 819 -0.19 1.07 41.02
N ARG A 820 0.54 0.45 41.95
CA ARG A 820 1.32 -0.77 41.73
C ARG A 820 0.68 -1.93 42.47
N MET A 821 0.37 -3.01 41.76
CA MET A 821 -0.14 -4.26 42.32
C MET A 821 0.99 -5.29 42.40
N CYS A 822 1.36 -5.72 43.60
CA CYS A 822 2.40 -6.71 43.83
C CYS A 822 1.80 -8.03 44.37
N LEU A 823 2.06 -9.14 43.69
CA LEU A 823 1.69 -10.50 44.10
C LEU A 823 2.92 -11.27 44.58
N VAL A 824 2.80 -11.86 45.77
CA VAL A 824 3.82 -12.74 46.37
C VAL A 824 3.14 -13.96 46.97
N GLN A 825 3.78 -15.13 46.87
CA GLN A 825 3.25 -16.40 47.37
C GLN A 825 3.17 -16.40 48.91
N ASP A 826 2.10 -16.99 49.44
CA ASP A 826 1.88 -17.23 50.87
C ASP A 826 1.41 -18.68 51.10
N ARG A 827 1.37 -19.09 52.37
CA ARG A 827 0.92 -20.41 52.83
C ARG A 827 -0.51 -20.77 52.39
N ALA A 828 -1.37 -19.77 52.17
CA ALA A 828 -2.75 -19.97 51.74
C ALA A 828 -2.97 -19.82 50.22
N GLY A 829 -1.95 -19.44 49.44
CA GLY A 829 -2.09 -19.07 48.03
C GLY A 829 -1.14 -17.93 47.67
N PHE A 830 -1.65 -16.77 47.28
CA PHE A 830 -0.87 -15.55 47.09
C PHE A 830 -1.52 -14.38 47.82
N VAL A 831 -0.70 -13.41 48.24
CA VAL A 831 -1.15 -12.13 48.78
C VAL A 831 -1.01 -11.06 47.71
N VAL A 832 -2.11 -10.35 47.45
CA VAL A 832 -2.13 -9.14 46.62
C VAL A 832 -1.87 -7.94 47.54
N LYS A 833 -0.89 -7.12 47.20
CA LYS A 833 -0.70 -5.77 47.74
C LYS A 833 -1.00 -4.75 46.67
N LEU A 834 -1.69 -3.67 47.02
CA LEU A 834 -1.88 -2.50 46.15
C LEU A 834 -1.24 -1.30 46.84
N GLU A 835 -0.28 -0.67 46.17
CA GLU A 835 0.55 0.40 46.70
C GLU A 835 0.46 1.62 45.77
N PRO A 836 0.25 2.85 46.27
CA PRO A 836 0.25 4.03 45.41
C PRO A 836 1.67 4.34 44.91
N ILE A 837 1.80 4.58 43.61
CA ILE A 837 3.03 5.12 43.00
C ILE A 837 3.22 6.54 43.53
N SER A 838 4.44 6.88 43.97
CA SER A 838 4.71 8.20 44.53
C SER A 838 4.51 9.31 43.48
N GLN A 839 4.14 10.51 43.92
CA GLN A 839 3.87 11.62 43.01
C GLN A 839 5.09 12.02 42.17
N GLU A 840 6.30 11.76 42.68
CA GLU A 840 7.59 11.99 42.01
C GLU A 840 7.85 10.96 40.89
N LEU A 841 7.34 9.73 41.04
CA LEU A 841 7.48 8.65 40.07
C LEU A 841 6.30 8.54 39.08
N MET A 842 5.30 9.42 39.18
CA MET A 842 4.05 9.33 38.42
C MET A 842 4.22 9.48 36.88
N ASP A 843 5.30 10.13 36.42
CA ASP A 843 5.65 10.25 35.00
C ASP A 843 6.70 9.22 34.53
N SER A 844 7.41 8.55 35.45
CA SER A 844 8.52 7.61 35.16
C SER A 844 8.21 6.14 35.44
N GLY A 845 7.23 5.88 36.32
CA GLY A 845 7.05 4.61 37.03
C GLY A 845 8.12 4.33 38.08
N THR A 846 7.97 3.20 38.79
CA THR A 846 8.95 2.65 39.73
C THR A 846 10.08 1.89 39.02
N TRP A 847 9.89 1.52 37.74
CA TRP A 847 10.98 1.08 36.85
C TRP A 847 10.70 1.39 35.38
N HIS A 848 11.72 1.33 34.53
CA HIS A 848 11.55 1.35 33.06
C HIS A 848 12.74 0.73 32.34
N TRP A 849 12.55 0.30 31.09
CA TRP A 849 13.65 -0.02 30.18
C TRP A 849 14.30 1.25 29.63
N LYS A 850 15.59 1.44 29.91
CA LYS A 850 16.46 2.42 29.25
C LYS A 850 17.09 1.78 28.02
N TYR A 851 16.95 2.42 26.87
CA TYR A 851 17.47 1.95 25.59
C TYR A 851 18.80 2.67 25.30
N THR A 852 19.80 1.94 24.83
CA THR A 852 21.13 2.47 24.48
C THR A 852 21.67 1.76 23.24
N VAL A 853 22.21 2.52 22.28
CA VAL A 853 22.95 1.94 21.14
C VAL A 853 24.33 1.48 21.60
N ASP A 854 24.72 0.28 21.19
CA ASP A 854 26.08 -0.26 21.34
C ASP A 854 26.46 -1.01 20.06
N GLY A 855 27.44 -0.49 19.32
CA GLY A 855 27.73 -0.91 17.95
C GLY A 855 26.49 -0.77 17.05
N ALA A 856 26.16 -1.84 16.31
CA ALA A 856 24.97 -1.92 15.49
C ALA A 856 23.66 -2.16 16.27
N HIS A 857 23.73 -2.46 17.58
CA HIS A 857 22.62 -3.07 18.33
C HIS A 857 22.00 -2.13 19.37
N VAL A 858 20.74 -2.38 19.69
CA VAL A 858 20.02 -1.66 20.77
C VAL A 858 20.01 -2.54 22.02
N LYS A 859 20.75 -2.12 23.05
CA LYS A 859 20.78 -2.76 24.36
C LYS A 859 19.75 -2.14 25.31
N LEU A 860 19.07 -2.99 26.06
CA LEU A 860 18.13 -2.60 27.12
C LEU A 860 18.80 -2.76 28.49
N ASN A 861 18.65 -1.74 29.33
CA ASN A 861 19.04 -1.78 30.73
C ASN A 861 17.80 -1.44 31.57
N MET A 862 17.42 -2.28 32.54
CA MET A 862 16.34 -1.95 33.46
C MET A 862 16.85 -0.91 34.46
N VAL A 863 16.07 0.15 34.67
CA VAL A 863 16.30 1.17 35.70
C VAL A 863 15.15 1.06 36.69
N GLU A 864 15.46 0.75 37.94
CA GLU A 864 14.54 0.86 39.09
C GLU A 864 14.78 2.23 39.78
N LEU A 865 13.73 2.81 40.36
CA LEU A 865 13.70 4.19 40.88
C LEU A 865 13.11 4.25 42.31
#